data_AF-A0A9D5NPZ6-F1
#
_entry.id   AF-A0A9D5NPZ6-F1
#
_cell.length_a   1.000
_cell.length_b   1.000
_cell.length_c   1.000
_cell.angle_alpha   90.00
_cell.angle_beta   90.00
_cell.angle_gamma   90.00
#
_symmetry.space_group_name_H-M   'P 1'
#
loop_
_entity.id
_entity.type
_entity.pdbx_description
1 polymer ?
#
loop_
_entity_poly.entity_id
_entity_poly.type
_entity_poly.pdbx_seq_one_letter_code
_entity_poly.pdbx_strand_id
1 'polypeptide(L)'
;MKRLFFLINFSFLISHFSFGASVLSPNGNIELKFSLSEFGQPVYEVTYKNRPVIKPSHLGLELAKDKHASMGMREHDLLEGFTIAKEETTTFDETWRPVWGETATIRNHYNEYAVTLSQKWLDRLPSNPDGPRLAPRQYNRTMIIRFRVYDDGVGFRYEFPQQRDLTYFLIKEEKSEFAMAGDHVAWWLPGDYDTQEQETQQTRLSEIRDRFKKAVNWTNSSVAVFSETGVQTSLQMKSDDGLYINIHEAACQDYATMHLNLDDKTLVFTSWLTPDATGLKGCMQTPCETPWRTIMVSDDARDMLSSNLILNLNEPCKIEDTSWIHPTKYCGVWWEMIVGKSSWNYTDEFPSIKLDQIDWTKVKPNGRHAANNEKVKRYIDFAAKNGLDQVLVEGWNVGWEDWANHWKRDVFDFVTPYPDFDLKMLNDYAHSKGVKLMMHHETSSSTQNYERHIKEAFELMNKYGYDAVKTGYVGDIIPRGDFHYSQSMNNHYLYVIKEAAKHHVMVNSHEATRPTGLCRTYPNLVGGESARGTEYEAFGGSNPDHTCILPFTRLQGGPMDYTPGIFVTRLSEWSDNTSWARITLAGSLALYLTMYSPLQMAADLPENYEKFDDAFQFIRDVAVDWDDSRYLEAEPADYITVARKAKGTDNWFIGGKCDENGHKSVIKLDFLDKGRKYDCTIYADAKDAHYEKNPQAYTITKRVVKAGDVLKVNEAPGGGFAVSLIAK
;
A
#
# COMPACT_ATOMS: atom_id res chain seq x y z
N MET A 1 37.49 73.75 -9.15
CA MET A 1 36.79 72.56 -9.68
C MET A 1 37.66 71.34 -9.44
N LYS A 2 37.32 70.55 -8.41
CA LYS A 2 37.98 69.28 -8.06
C LYS A 2 37.14 68.14 -8.66
N ARG A 3 37.76 67.19 -9.37
CA ARG A 3 37.11 65.93 -9.77
C ARG A 3 37.79 64.78 -9.03
N LEU A 4 37.03 64.15 -8.15
CA LEU A 4 37.39 62.94 -7.40
C LEU A 4 36.71 61.77 -8.14
N PHE A 5 37.49 60.82 -8.64
CA PHE A 5 36.97 59.57 -9.21
C PHE A 5 36.75 58.58 -8.07
N PHE A 6 35.49 58.17 -7.86
CA PHE A 6 35.14 57.04 -6.99
C PHE A 6 35.26 55.74 -7.81
N LEU A 7 36.20 54.88 -7.42
CA LEU A 7 36.27 53.48 -7.86
C LEU A 7 35.35 52.66 -6.95
N ILE A 8 34.26 52.15 -7.52
CA ILE A 8 33.36 51.19 -6.87
C ILE A 8 33.99 49.80 -7.07
N ASN A 9 34.49 49.21 -5.99
CA ASN A 9 34.88 47.80 -5.94
C ASN A 9 33.62 46.94 -5.82
N PHE A 10 33.31 46.18 -6.86
CA PHE A 10 32.30 45.13 -6.86
C PHE A 10 32.92 43.89 -6.21
N SER A 11 32.72 43.69 -4.90
CA SER A 11 33.06 42.42 -4.25
C SER A 11 32.04 41.37 -4.67
N PHE A 12 32.45 40.41 -5.50
CA PHE A 12 31.72 39.17 -5.72
C PHE A 12 31.59 38.44 -4.37
N LEU A 13 30.37 38.37 -3.83
CA LEU A 13 30.01 37.45 -2.75
C LEU A 13 30.05 36.04 -3.33
N ILE A 14 31.17 35.35 -3.13
CA ILE A 14 31.26 33.90 -3.31
C ILE A 14 30.58 33.31 -2.08
N SER A 15 29.37 32.78 -2.26
CA SER A 15 28.69 31.94 -1.26
C SER A 15 29.59 30.75 -0.95
N HIS A 16 30.15 30.72 0.26
CA HIS A 16 30.98 29.62 0.71
C HIS A 16 30.06 28.47 1.13
N PHE A 17 29.70 27.59 0.19
CA PHE A 17 29.19 26.27 0.55
C PHE A 17 30.34 25.49 1.23
N SER A 18 30.10 24.96 2.42
CA SER A 18 31.01 23.97 3.00
C SER A 18 30.92 22.70 2.15
N PHE A 19 32.05 22.18 1.69
CA PHE A 19 32.09 21.03 0.78
C PHE A 19 31.33 19.84 1.40
N GLY A 20 30.25 19.43 0.74
CA GLY A 20 29.39 18.33 1.15
C GLY A 20 29.91 16.95 0.74
N ALA A 21 29.42 15.89 1.39
CA ALA A 21 29.70 14.50 1.03
C ALA A 21 28.93 14.09 -0.23
N SER A 22 29.54 13.25 -1.08
CA SER A 22 28.92 12.60 -2.22
C SER A 22 29.02 11.08 -2.06
N VAL A 23 27.90 10.37 -2.26
CA VAL A 23 27.81 8.92 -2.21
C VAL A 23 27.13 8.39 -3.47
N LEU A 24 27.82 7.47 -4.14
CA LEU A 24 27.32 6.80 -5.34
C LEU A 24 26.63 5.49 -4.96
N SER A 25 25.62 5.13 -5.74
CA SER A 25 25.10 3.75 -5.82
C SER A 25 26.21 2.76 -6.19
N PRO A 26 26.04 1.46 -5.88
CA PRO A 26 27.03 0.45 -6.24
C PRO A 26 27.38 0.38 -7.74
N ASN A 27 26.42 0.61 -8.63
CA ASN A 27 26.63 0.67 -10.08
C ASN A 27 27.08 2.06 -10.58
N GLY A 28 27.11 3.08 -9.72
CA GLY A 28 27.53 4.45 -10.03
C GLY A 28 26.52 5.28 -10.81
N ASN A 29 25.31 4.78 -11.09
CA ASN A 29 24.30 5.52 -11.86
C ASN A 29 23.60 6.58 -11.01
N ILE A 30 23.33 6.29 -9.74
CA ILE A 30 22.74 7.24 -8.79
C ILE A 30 23.84 7.89 -7.95
N GLU A 31 23.77 9.21 -7.81
CA GLU A 31 24.60 10.00 -6.89
C GLU A 31 23.70 10.75 -5.91
N LEU A 32 23.97 10.61 -4.61
CA LEU A 32 23.44 11.43 -3.54
C LEU A 32 24.51 12.43 -3.10
N LYS A 33 24.16 13.70 -2.97
CA LYS A 33 25.00 14.72 -2.32
C LYS A 33 24.30 15.29 -1.11
N PHE A 34 25.05 15.53 -0.04
CA PHE A 34 24.58 16.13 1.20
C PHE A 34 25.44 17.32 1.59
N SER A 35 24.84 18.40 2.06
CA SER A 35 25.54 19.58 2.56
C SER A 35 24.75 20.29 3.67
N LEU A 36 25.37 21.29 4.30
CA LEU A 36 24.66 22.26 5.13
C LEU A 36 24.62 23.62 4.42
N SER A 37 23.49 24.31 4.48
CA SER A 37 23.38 25.71 4.06
C SER A 37 24.23 26.64 4.94
N GLU A 38 24.34 27.91 4.57
CA GLU A 38 25.04 28.91 5.40
C GLU A 38 24.40 29.12 6.79
N PHE A 39 23.13 28.75 6.94
CA PHE A 39 22.39 28.78 8.21
C PHE A 39 22.45 27.43 8.96
N GLY A 40 23.19 26.44 8.44
CA GLY A 40 23.26 25.11 9.03
C GLY A 40 21.98 24.30 8.82
N GLN A 41 21.23 24.54 7.74
CA GLN A 41 20.10 23.68 7.34
C GLN A 41 20.63 22.47 6.57
N PRO A 42 20.20 21.24 6.88
CA PRO A 42 20.57 20.06 6.11
C PRO A 42 19.93 20.09 4.72
N VAL A 43 20.73 19.85 3.67
CA VAL A 43 20.30 19.87 2.27
C VAL A 43 20.83 18.62 1.55
N TYR A 44 19.98 17.97 0.75
CA TYR A 44 20.39 16.88 -0.13
C TYR A 44 19.94 17.09 -1.58
N GLU A 45 20.59 16.40 -2.52
CA GLU A 45 20.19 16.31 -3.92
C GLU A 45 20.51 14.90 -4.46
N VAL A 46 19.76 14.46 -5.48
CA VAL A 46 19.90 13.14 -6.10
C VAL A 46 19.97 13.29 -7.62
N THR A 47 20.93 12.61 -8.24
CA THR A 47 21.03 12.51 -9.70
C THR A 47 21.01 11.06 -10.17
N TYR A 48 20.52 10.82 -11.40
CA TYR A 48 20.54 9.52 -12.08
C TYR A 48 21.18 9.68 -13.46
N LYS A 49 22.30 8.99 -13.70
CA LYS A 49 23.14 9.14 -14.90
C LYS A 49 23.46 10.62 -15.20
N ASN A 50 23.80 11.38 -14.16
CA ASN A 50 24.06 12.83 -14.17
C ASN A 50 22.85 13.73 -14.50
N ARG A 51 21.63 13.19 -14.58
CA ARG A 51 20.40 13.98 -14.70
C ARG A 51 19.82 14.27 -13.32
N PRO A 52 19.37 15.50 -13.03
CA PRO A 52 18.77 15.83 -11.75
C PRO A 52 17.46 15.05 -11.56
N VAL A 53 17.32 14.38 -10.42
CA VAL A 53 16.09 13.70 -9.98
C VAL A 53 15.45 14.53 -8.89
N ILE A 54 16.22 14.80 -7.83
CA ILE A 54 15.87 15.70 -6.74
C ILE A 54 16.88 16.84 -6.74
N LYS A 55 16.39 18.07 -6.96
CA LYS A 55 17.18 19.31 -6.79
C LYS A 55 17.48 19.55 -5.30
N PRO A 56 18.39 20.47 -4.95
CA PRO A 56 18.67 20.83 -3.56
C PRO A 56 17.39 20.98 -2.73
N SER A 57 17.23 20.11 -1.75
CA SER A 57 16.02 19.95 -0.94
C SER A 57 16.38 19.92 0.54
N HIS A 58 15.65 20.67 1.37
CA HIS A 58 15.90 20.76 2.80
C HIS A 58 15.35 19.53 3.56
N LEU A 59 15.94 19.27 4.73
CA LEU A 59 15.54 18.22 5.65
C LEU A 59 15.46 18.80 7.08
N GLY A 60 14.48 18.37 7.86
CA GLY A 60 14.35 18.76 9.26
C GLY A 60 12.91 18.64 9.79
N LEU A 61 12.74 19.01 11.06
CA LEU A 61 11.44 18.93 11.74
C LEU A 61 11.13 20.21 12.54
N GLU A 62 9.90 20.70 12.43
CA GLU A 62 9.34 21.64 13.40
C GLU A 62 8.82 20.87 14.62
N LEU A 63 9.20 21.32 15.82
CA LEU A 63 8.78 20.69 17.06
C LEU A 63 7.73 21.54 17.76
N ALA A 64 6.72 20.88 18.36
CA ALA A 64 5.68 21.60 19.07
C ALA A 64 6.21 22.14 20.41
N LYS A 65 5.99 23.44 20.64
CA LYS A 65 6.16 24.06 21.96
C LYS A 65 4.96 23.70 22.81
N ASP A 66 5.07 22.58 23.50
CA ASP A 66 3.97 22.00 24.28
C ASP A 66 4.46 21.52 25.65
N LYS A 67 3.60 21.59 26.66
CA LYS A 67 3.90 21.17 28.04
C LYS A 67 4.26 19.68 28.17
N HIS A 68 3.88 18.85 27.20
CA HIS A 68 4.17 17.41 27.17
C HIS A 68 5.56 17.08 26.57
N ALA A 69 6.20 18.03 25.88
CA ALA A 69 7.59 17.87 25.43
C ALA A 69 8.57 18.07 26.60
N SER A 70 9.74 17.41 26.55
CA SER A 70 10.76 17.52 27.61
C SER A 70 11.30 18.94 27.80
N MET A 71 11.34 19.72 26.72
CA MET A 71 11.72 21.14 26.75
C MET A 71 10.53 22.08 26.99
N GLY A 72 9.30 21.55 27.04
CA GLY A 72 8.09 22.33 27.29
C GLY A 72 7.88 23.43 26.24
N MET A 73 7.41 24.59 26.70
CA MET A 73 7.25 25.80 25.87
C MET A 73 8.58 26.41 25.37
N ARG A 74 9.73 25.84 25.77
CA ARG A 74 11.07 26.25 25.32
C ARG A 74 11.63 25.33 24.24
N GLU A 75 10.79 24.49 23.64
CA GLU A 75 11.21 23.64 22.54
C GLU A 75 11.68 24.49 21.34
N HIS A 76 12.67 23.97 20.63
CA HIS A 76 13.25 24.56 19.43
C HIS A 76 13.14 23.61 18.26
N ASP A 77 13.10 24.15 17.04
CA ASP A 77 12.99 23.34 15.83
C ASP A 77 14.30 22.61 15.48
N LEU A 78 14.18 21.48 14.80
CA LEU A 78 15.27 20.69 14.22
C LEU A 78 15.41 21.01 12.72
N LEU A 79 15.41 22.29 12.36
CA LEU A 79 15.47 22.76 10.96
C LEU A 79 16.85 23.32 10.56
N GLU A 80 17.52 24.03 11.46
CA GLU A 80 18.71 24.83 11.14
C GLU A 80 19.69 24.93 12.30
N GLY A 81 20.81 25.63 12.12
CA GLY A 81 21.83 25.81 13.14
C GLY A 81 22.59 24.53 13.48
N PHE A 82 22.56 23.54 12.57
CA PHE A 82 23.35 22.33 12.70
C PHE A 82 24.81 22.57 12.29
N THR A 83 25.67 21.74 12.85
CA THR A 83 27.06 21.54 12.41
C THR A 83 27.29 20.04 12.24
N ILE A 84 28.11 19.66 11.26
CA ILE A 84 28.50 18.26 11.08
C ILE A 84 29.44 17.88 12.22
N ALA A 85 29.03 16.89 13.02
CA ALA A 85 29.82 16.36 14.12
C ALA A 85 30.58 15.08 13.74
N LYS A 86 30.00 14.26 12.86
CA LYS A 86 30.58 12.99 12.38
C LYS A 86 29.95 12.61 11.04
N GLU A 87 30.74 11.99 10.18
CA GLU A 87 30.32 11.43 8.90
C GLU A 87 30.84 9.99 8.80
N GLU A 88 30.00 9.06 8.35
CA GLU A 88 30.34 7.66 8.18
C GLU A 88 29.79 7.14 6.85
N THR A 89 30.61 6.35 6.15
CA THR A 89 30.19 5.62 4.95
C THR A 89 30.42 4.12 5.15
N THR A 90 29.46 3.32 4.71
CA THR A 90 29.56 1.86 4.72
C THR A 90 28.94 1.28 3.45
N THR A 91 29.12 -0.02 3.23
CA THR A 91 28.48 -0.77 2.14
C THR A 91 27.85 -2.02 2.74
N PHE A 92 26.69 -2.42 2.22
CA PHE A 92 26.00 -3.63 2.61
C PHE A 92 25.61 -4.41 1.36
N ASP A 93 25.83 -5.72 1.35
CA ASP A 93 25.47 -6.61 0.25
C ASP A 93 25.14 -8.01 0.80
N GLU A 94 23.86 -8.24 1.04
CA GLU A 94 23.37 -9.54 1.52
C GLU A 94 22.12 -9.96 0.75
N THR A 95 21.83 -11.25 0.74
CA THR A 95 20.62 -11.80 0.11
C THR A 95 19.75 -12.47 1.17
N TRP A 96 18.46 -12.20 1.15
CA TRP A 96 17.49 -12.78 2.08
C TRP A 96 16.34 -13.47 1.33
N ARG A 97 15.56 -14.29 2.03
CA ARG A 97 14.43 -15.05 1.48
C ARG A 97 13.14 -14.55 2.12
N PRO A 98 12.16 -14.04 1.34
CA PRO A 98 10.84 -13.75 1.88
C PRO A 98 10.08 -15.06 2.13
N VAL A 99 9.13 -15.05 3.07
CA VAL A 99 8.24 -16.19 3.35
C VAL A 99 7.42 -16.52 2.09
N TRP A 100 6.81 -15.49 1.53
CA TRP A 100 6.08 -15.47 0.27
C TRP A 100 6.51 -14.22 -0.52
N GLY A 101 6.51 -14.27 -1.84
CA GLY A 101 7.10 -13.19 -2.63
C GLY A 101 6.93 -13.32 -4.13
N GLU A 102 7.31 -12.26 -4.83
CA GLU A 102 7.47 -12.27 -6.28
C GLU A 102 8.75 -12.98 -6.73
N THR A 103 9.69 -13.21 -5.81
CA THR A 103 10.94 -13.92 -6.07
C THR A 103 11.34 -14.77 -4.85
N ALA A 104 12.12 -15.83 -5.08
CA ALA A 104 12.61 -16.71 -4.02
C ALA A 104 13.64 -16.05 -3.10
N THR A 105 14.36 -15.04 -3.61
CA THR A 105 15.46 -14.37 -2.92
C THR A 105 15.51 -12.90 -3.33
N ILE A 106 15.72 -12.01 -2.37
CA ILE A 106 15.88 -10.58 -2.58
C ILE A 106 17.29 -10.19 -2.16
N ARG A 107 18.01 -9.49 -3.05
CA ARG A 107 19.32 -8.90 -2.75
C ARG A 107 19.11 -7.52 -2.13
N ASN A 108 19.83 -7.25 -1.04
CA ASN A 108 19.88 -5.96 -0.37
C ASN A 108 21.30 -5.41 -0.52
N HIS A 109 21.50 -4.54 -1.52
CA HIS A 109 22.81 -4.02 -1.90
C HIS A 109 22.78 -2.50 -2.01
N TYR A 110 23.49 -1.82 -1.13
CA TYR A 110 23.54 -0.36 -1.08
C TYR A 110 24.87 0.15 -0.53
N ASN A 111 25.20 1.40 -0.89
CA ASN A 111 26.14 2.21 -0.13
C ASN A 111 25.37 3.09 0.86
N GLU A 112 25.89 3.23 2.07
CA GLU A 112 25.26 3.98 3.16
C GLU A 112 26.08 5.20 3.52
N TYR A 113 25.39 6.28 3.86
CA TYR A 113 25.95 7.49 4.41
C TYR A 113 25.19 7.91 5.66
N ALA A 114 25.87 8.04 6.78
CA ALA A 114 25.30 8.55 8.03
C ALA A 114 26.01 9.83 8.45
N VAL A 115 25.23 10.90 8.59
CA VAL A 115 25.73 12.20 9.05
C VAL A 115 25.14 12.53 10.41
N THR A 116 26.01 12.68 11.40
CA THR A 116 25.64 13.12 12.76
C THR A 116 25.72 14.63 12.82
N LEU A 117 24.58 15.27 13.11
CA LEU A 117 24.40 16.70 13.16
C LEU A 117 24.26 17.16 14.62
N SER A 118 25.06 18.14 15.04
CA SER A 118 24.99 18.78 16.36
C SER A 118 24.36 20.16 16.25
N GLN A 119 23.32 20.41 17.05
CA GLN A 119 22.64 21.69 17.17
C GLN A 119 22.90 22.28 18.56
N LYS A 120 23.54 23.45 18.62
CA LYS A 120 23.91 24.13 19.86
C LYS A 120 23.24 25.48 19.94
N TRP A 121 22.68 25.82 21.10
CA TRP A 121 22.16 27.15 21.37
C TRP A 121 22.30 27.52 22.84
N LEU A 122 22.17 28.81 23.14
CA LEU A 122 22.23 29.35 24.49
C LEU A 122 20.85 29.87 24.88
N ASP A 123 20.20 29.22 25.84
CA ASP A 123 18.93 29.71 26.38
C ASP A 123 19.19 30.90 27.31
N ARG A 124 18.71 32.07 26.88
CA ARG A 124 18.80 33.33 27.64
C ARG A 124 17.45 33.76 28.22
N LEU A 125 16.38 32.99 27.99
CA LEU A 125 15.05 33.36 28.46
C LEU A 125 14.92 33.10 29.98
N PRO A 126 14.36 34.04 30.76
CA PRO A 126 14.02 33.75 32.15
C PRO A 126 12.93 32.67 32.17
N SER A 127 13.13 31.65 33.01
CA SER A 127 12.21 30.51 33.14
C SER A 127 10.82 30.89 33.70
N ASN A 128 10.68 32.09 34.26
CA ASN A 128 9.44 32.68 34.78
C ASN A 128 9.65 34.21 34.93
N PRO A 129 8.74 35.08 34.46
CA PRO A 129 8.81 36.53 34.74
C PRO A 129 8.91 36.86 36.23
N ASP A 130 8.29 36.04 37.08
CA ASP A 130 8.18 36.21 38.53
C ASP A 130 9.06 35.22 39.33
N GLY A 131 9.93 34.46 38.65
CA GLY A 131 10.80 33.45 39.28
C GLY A 131 12.29 33.84 39.27
N PRO A 132 13.14 33.11 40.01
CA PRO A 132 14.58 33.38 40.04
C PRO A 132 15.19 33.22 38.65
N ARG A 133 16.01 34.20 38.23
CA ARG A 133 16.78 34.12 36.97
C ARG A 133 17.77 32.95 37.08
N LEU A 134 17.51 31.88 36.33
CA LEU A 134 18.48 30.82 36.13
C LEU A 134 19.65 31.34 35.26
N ALA A 135 20.86 30.85 35.53
CA ALA A 135 22.02 31.15 34.70
C ALA A 135 21.79 30.62 33.27
N PRO A 136 22.30 31.31 32.22
CA PRO A 136 22.21 30.82 30.85
C PRO A 136 22.71 29.37 30.74
N ARG A 137 21.90 28.49 30.16
CA ARG A 137 22.27 27.09 29.90
C ARG A 137 22.55 26.93 28.42
N GLN A 138 23.73 26.39 28.11
CA GLN A 138 24.03 25.92 26.76
C GLN A 138 23.38 24.55 26.57
N TYR A 139 22.62 24.42 25.50
CA TYR A 139 22.04 23.17 25.06
C TYR A 139 22.84 22.63 23.88
N ASN A 140 22.91 21.31 23.79
CA ASN A 140 23.54 20.61 22.69
C ASN A 140 22.79 19.30 22.44
N ARG A 141 22.11 19.22 21.31
CA ARG A 141 21.42 18.00 20.88
C ARG A 141 21.93 17.51 19.54
N THR A 142 21.71 16.23 19.30
CA THR A 142 22.22 15.47 18.16
C THR A 142 21.08 14.81 17.41
N MET A 143 21.13 14.87 16.09
CA MET A 143 20.27 14.13 15.17
C MET A 143 21.17 13.45 14.15
N ILE A 144 20.83 12.25 13.71
CA ILE A 144 21.53 11.56 12.63
C ILE A 144 20.61 11.52 11.42
N ILE A 145 21.12 11.84 10.23
CA ILE A 145 20.43 11.55 8.98
C ILE A 145 21.17 10.39 8.32
N ARG A 146 20.46 9.29 8.08
CA ARG A 146 21.01 8.10 7.41
C ARG A 146 20.42 7.99 6.02
N PHE A 147 21.28 7.79 5.04
CA PHE A 147 20.95 7.57 3.64
C PHE A 147 21.46 6.21 3.18
N ARG A 148 20.68 5.50 2.38
CA ARG A 148 21.06 4.29 1.65
C ARG A 148 20.83 4.52 0.17
N VAL A 149 21.87 4.34 -0.63
CA VAL A 149 21.89 4.57 -2.07
C VAL A 149 22.00 3.21 -2.77
N TYR A 150 20.90 2.78 -3.37
CA TYR A 150 20.76 1.56 -4.16
C TYR A 150 20.98 1.85 -5.65
N ASP A 151 21.04 0.80 -6.46
CA ASP A 151 21.15 0.92 -7.92
C ASP A 151 19.90 1.50 -8.58
N ASP A 152 18.76 1.46 -7.89
CA ASP A 152 17.41 1.82 -8.34
C ASP A 152 16.73 2.91 -7.48
N GLY A 153 17.42 3.46 -6.48
CA GLY A 153 16.89 4.58 -5.69
C GLY A 153 17.69 4.95 -4.45
N VAL A 154 17.14 5.88 -3.67
CA VAL A 154 17.67 6.36 -2.39
C VAL A 154 16.60 6.21 -1.31
N GLY A 155 16.99 5.71 -0.14
CA GLY A 155 16.21 5.80 1.09
C GLY A 155 16.90 6.70 2.10
N PHE A 156 16.19 7.56 2.82
CA PHE A 156 16.75 8.30 3.96
C PHE A 156 15.82 8.35 5.17
N ARG A 157 16.37 8.51 6.38
CA ARG A 157 15.59 8.70 7.61
C ARG A 157 16.34 9.56 8.63
N TYR A 158 15.60 10.08 9.60
CA TYR A 158 16.16 10.73 10.78
C TYR A 158 16.24 9.73 11.94
N GLU A 159 17.34 9.74 12.67
CA GLU A 159 17.53 8.97 13.90
C GLU A 159 17.79 9.93 15.06
N PHE A 160 17.12 9.69 16.18
CA PHE A 160 17.18 10.53 17.38
C PHE A 160 17.76 9.72 18.54
N PRO A 161 19.08 9.75 18.75
CA PRO A 161 19.73 9.00 19.83
C PRO A 161 19.24 9.44 21.20
N GLN A 162 19.32 8.53 22.17
CA GLN A 162 19.08 8.86 23.57
C GLN A 162 20.10 9.90 24.05
N GLN A 163 19.61 11.01 24.59
CA GLN A 163 20.43 12.13 25.02
C GLN A 163 19.70 13.02 26.02
N ARG A 164 20.44 13.96 26.62
CA ARG A 164 19.92 14.84 27.69
C ARG A 164 18.99 15.95 27.20
N ASP A 165 19.28 16.53 26.03
CA ASP A 165 18.62 17.74 25.53
C ASP A 165 17.59 17.46 24.42
N LEU A 166 17.23 16.19 24.23
CA LEU A 166 16.13 15.69 23.37
C LEU A 166 15.72 14.31 23.90
N THR A 167 14.55 14.20 24.52
CA THR A 167 14.08 12.93 25.13
C THR A 167 12.67 12.59 24.70
N TYR A 168 11.67 13.33 25.19
CA TYR A 168 10.30 13.33 24.67
C TYR A 168 10.09 14.61 23.86
N PHE A 169 9.60 14.48 22.64
CA PHE A 169 9.29 15.62 21.78
C PHE A 169 8.07 15.32 20.93
N LEU A 170 7.41 16.38 20.50
CA LEU A 170 6.20 16.29 19.69
C LEU A 170 6.51 16.92 18.33
N ILE A 171 6.19 16.21 17.27
CA ILE A 171 6.36 16.70 15.90
C ILE A 171 5.17 17.58 15.57
N LYS A 172 5.46 18.81 15.19
CA LYS A 172 4.46 19.73 14.62
C LYS A 172 4.38 19.54 13.12
N GLU A 173 5.54 19.54 12.45
CA GLU A 173 5.67 19.28 11.02
C GLU A 173 7.00 18.59 10.73
N GLU A 174 7.00 17.62 9.83
CA GLU A 174 8.22 17.18 9.15
C GLU A 174 8.40 18.03 7.88
N LYS A 175 9.61 18.51 7.62
CA LYS A 175 9.95 19.40 6.48
C LYS A 175 10.94 18.73 5.53
N SER A 176 10.72 17.46 5.22
CA SER A 176 11.48 16.74 4.20
C SER A 176 11.01 17.19 2.81
N GLU A 177 11.90 17.82 2.05
CA GLU A 177 11.59 18.31 0.70
C GLU A 177 12.01 17.33 -0.41
N PHE A 178 11.30 17.41 -1.53
CA PHE A 178 11.61 16.74 -2.78
C PHE A 178 11.37 17.75 -3.91
N ALA A 179 12.41 18.54 -4.23
CA ALA A 179 12.35 19.54 -5.28
C ALA A 179 12.49 18.89 -6.67
N MET A 180 11.42 18.91 -7.47
CA MET A 180 11.39 18.21 -8.75
C MET A 180 12.22 18.90 -9.83
N ALA A 181 12.72 18.10 -10.78
CA ALA A 181 13.54 18.59 -11.88
C ALA A 181 12.71 19.36 -12.94
N GLY A 182 11.41 19.06 -13.06
CA GLY A 182 10.48 19.73 -13.97
C GLY A 182 9.02 19.45 -13.64
N ASP A 183 8.12 19.92 -14.49
CA ASP A 183 6.68 19.73 -14.38
C ASP A 183 6.30 18.33 -14.91
N HIS A 184 6.55 17.30 -14.11
CA HIS A 184 6.41 15.90 -14.51
C HIS A 184 4.94 15.51 -14.73
N VAL A 185 4.70 14.49 -15.56
CA VAL A 185 3.41 13.78 -15.54
C VAL A 185 3.38 12.95 -14.26
N ALA A 186 2.27 12.98 -13.53
CA ALA A 186 2.08 12.26 -12.28
C ALA A 186 0.82 11.42 -12.32
N TRP A 187 0.89 10.24 -11.69
CA TRP A 187 -0.26 9.38 -11.38
C TRP A 187 -0.47 9.44 -9.87
N TRP A 188 -1.54 10.12 -9.44
CA TRP A 188 -1.70 10.55 -8.05
C TRP A 188 -3.13 10.37 -7.52
N LEU A 189 -3.23 10.21 -6.20
CA LEU A 189 -4.48 10.27 -5.44
C LEU A 189 -4.51 11.56 -4.61
N PRO A 190 -5.68 12.19 -4.44
CA PRO A 190 -5.85 13.29 -3.48
C PRO A 190 -5.28 12.94 -2.11
N GLY A 191 -4.45 13.83 -1.56
CA GLY A 191 -3.94 13.71 -0.19
C GLY A 191 -5.09 13.75 0.81
N ASP A 192 -5.31 12.65 1.51
CA ASP A 192 -6.45 12.40 2.40
C ASP A 192 -5.98 11.55 3.60
N TYR A 193 -6.48 11.86 4.79
CA TYR A 193 -6.09 11.17 6.02
C TYR A 193 -6.90 9.90 6.32
N ASP A 194 -8.01 9.69 5.62
CA ASP A 194 -8.99 8.64 5.95
C ASP A 194 -9.22 7.63 4.83
N THR A 195 -9.08 8.02 3.55
CA THR A 195 -9.32 7.08 2.45
C THR A 195 -8.26 7.13 1.35
N GLN A 196 -7.93 5.98 0.77
CA GLN A 196 -7.19 5.86 -0.49
C GLN A 196 -8.06 5.33 -1.65
N GLU A 197 -9.38 5.20 -1.45
CA GLU A 197 -10.34 4.70 -2.45
C GLU A 197 -10.79 5.79 -3.43
N GLN A 198 -9.80 6.54 -3.89
CA GLN A 198 -9.93 7.56 -4.90
C GLN A 198 -9.64 6.94 -6.27
N GLU A 199 -10.18 7.53 -7.34
CA GLU A 199 -9.73 7.18 -8.69
C GLU A 199 -8.40 7.89 -8.98
N THR A 200 -7.42 7.14 -9.48
CA THR A 200 -6.10 7.72 -9.78
C THR A 200 -6.21 8.76 -10.88
N GLN A 201 -5.54 9.89 -10.71
CA GLN A 201 -5.51 10.97 -11.69
C GLN A 201 -4.19 10.96 -12.44
N GLN A 202 -4.24 11.22 -13.75
CA GLN A 202 -3.08 11.48 -14.58
C GLN A 202 -3.07 12.95 -15.01
N THR A 203 -2.12 13.74 -14.51
CA THR A 203 -1.96 15.17 -14.89
C THR A 203 -0.50 15.59 -14.83
N ARG A 204 -0.17 16.79 -15.32
CA ARG A 204 1.07 17.46 -14.92
C ARG A 204 1.00 17.89 -13.45
N LEU A 205 2.15 18.11 -12.81
CA LEU A 205 2.22 18.61 -11.43
C LEU A 205 1.53 19.97 -11.31
N SER A 206 1.71 20.85 -12.29
CA SER A 206 1.09 22.18 -12.35
C SER A 206 -0.45 22.15 -12.47
N GLU A 207 -1.02 21.03 -12.88
CA GLU A 207 -2.47 20.86 -13.10
C GLU A 207 -3.19 20.22 -11.89
N ILE A 208 -2.43 19.77 -10.87
CA ILE A 208 -3.00 19.08 -9.70
C ILE A 208 -4.05 19.95 -9.01
N ARG A 209 -3.75 21.23 -8.78
CA ARG A 209 -4.66 22.17 -8.09
C ARG A 209 -6.04 22.22 -8.76
N ASP A 210 -6.04 22.43 -10.07
CA ASP A 210 -7.27 22.59 -10.85
C ASP A 210 -8.06 21.27 -10.95
N ARG A 211 -7.37 20.13 -10.87
CA ARG A 211 -7.96 18.79 -10.89
C ARG A 211 -8.48 18.35 -9.51
N PHE A 212 -7.84 18.76 -8.42
CA PHE A 212 -8.00 18.21 -7.08
C PHE A 212 -9.44 18.05 -6.64
N LYS A 213 -10.23 19.13 -6.66
CA LYS A 213 -11.62 19.08 -6.18
C LYS A 213 -12.49 18.06 -6.92
N LYS A 214 -12.22 17.79 -8.20
CA LYS A 214 -12.94 16.80 -9.01
C LYS A 214 -12.43 15.38 -8.80
N ALA A 215 -11.18 15.23 -8.38
CA ALA A 215 -10.54 13.94 -8.12
C ALA A 215 -10.99 13.32 -6.79
N VAL A 216 -11.47 14.12 -5.85
CA VAL A 216 -11.97 13.64 -4.56
C VAL A 216 -13.35 12.99 -4.72
N ASN A 217 -13.44 11.73 -4.33
CA ASN A 217 -14.65 10.97 -4.07
C ASN A 217 -15.28 11.47 -2.75
N TRP A 218 -15.99 12.59 -2.84
CA TRP A 218 -16.70 13.21 -1.70
C TRP A 218 -17.81 12.33 -1.10
N THR A 219 -18.14 11.22 -1.74
CA THR A 219 -19.18 10.27 -1.29
C THR A 219 -18.62 9.05 -0.56
N ASN A 220 -17.29 8.94 -0.41
CA ASN A 220 -16.72 7.92 0.46
C ASN A 220 -17.20 8.12 1.92
N SER A 221 -17.30 7.02 2.67
CA SER A 221 -17.75 7.02 4.07
C SER A 221 -16.87 7.83 5.01
N SER A 222 -15.59 8.05 4.67
CA SER A 222 -14.66 8.87 5.44
C SER A 222 -13.70 9.60 4.51
N VAL A 223 -13.67 10.93 4.59
CA VAL A 223 -12.88 11.80 3.69
C VAL A 223 -12.32 12.97 4.49
N ALA A 224 -10.99 13.09 4.52
CA ALA A 224 -10.28 14.15 5.24
C ALA A 224 -9.11 14.71 4.42
N VAL A 225 -9.43 15.39 3.31
CA VAL A 225 -8.44 16.07 2.48
C VAL A 225 -7.81 17.29 3.16
N PHE A 226 -6.50 17.53 2.91
CA PHE A 226 -5.74 18.56 3.64
C PHE A 226 -5.22 19.74 2.81
N SER A 227 -5.15 19.61 1.48
CA SER A 227 -4.61 20.65 0.60
C SER A 227 -5.09 20.45 -0.84
N GLU A 228 -5.35 21.53 -1.57
CA GLU A 228 -5.69 21.47 -3.01
C GLU A 228 -4.53 20.97 -3.88
N THR A 229 -3.33 20.85 -3.32
CA THR A 229 -2.14 20.28 -3.99
C THR A 229 -1.51 19.17 -3.16
N GLY A 230 -2.26 18.62 -2.21
CA GLY A 230 -1.86 17.47 -1.42
C GLY A 230 -2.05 16.18 -2.22
N VAL A 231 -1.09 15.26 -2.16
CA VAL A 231 -1.20 13.95 -2.79
C VAL A 231 -0.74 12.86 -1.83
N GLN A 232 -1.26 11.65 -2.01
CA GLN A 232 -0.75 10.48 -1.30
C GLN A 232 0.54 9.96 -1.94
N THR A 233 1.22 9.08 -1.22
CA THR A 233 2.28 8.24 -1.78
C THR A 233 1.79 6.79 -1.84
N SER A 234 2.39 5.85 -2.55
CA SER A 234 3.51 5.98 -3.49
C SER A 234 3.10 6.83 -4.70
N LEU A 235 3.81 7.95 -4.91
CA LEU A 235 3.55 8.88 -6.00
C LEU A 235 4.42 8.49 -7.19
N GLN A 236 3.81 8.05 -8.28
CA GLN A 236 4.50 7.74 -9.53
C GLN A 236 4.53 8.95 -10.45
N MET A 237 5.67 9.22 -11.07
CA MET A 237 5.87 10.29 -12.04
C MET A 237 6.69 9.82 -13.25
N LYS A 238 6.55 10.56 -14.36
CA LYS A 238 7.38 10.45 -15.55
C LYS A 238 7.85 11.84 -15.98
N SER A 239 9.15 12.02 -16.13
CA SER A 239 9.76 13.25 -16.60
C SER A 239 9.77 13.35 -18.13
N ASP A 240 9.89 14.56 -18.67
CA ASP A 240 9.97 14.79 -20.12
C ASP A 240 11.24 14.20 -20.76
N ASP A 241 12.31 14.05 -19.97
CA ASP A 241 13.57 13.42 -20.37
C ASP A 241 13.59 11.91 -20.10
N GLY A 242 12.43 11.31 -19.82
CA GLY A 242 12.22 9.86 -19.84
C GLY A 242 12.64 9.13 -18.56
N LEU A 243 12.70 9.80 -17.41
CA LEU A 243 12.85 9.16 -16.10
C LEU A 243 11.49 8.80 -15.54
N TYR A 244 11.40 7.61 -14.95
CA TYR A 244 10.34 7.23 -14.03
C TYR A 244 10.83 7.49 -12.61
N ILE A 245 10.03 8.19 -11.82
CA ILE A 245 10.38 8.60 -10.45
C ILE A 245 9.24 8.20 -9.53
N ASN A 246 9.56 7.55 -8.42
CA ASN A 246 8.59 7.18 -7.39
C ASN A 246 8.98 7.77 -6.03
N ILE A 247 8.09 8.51 -5.38
CA ILE A 247 8.30 9.01 -4.02
C ILE A 247 7.38 8.27 -3.06
N HIS A 248 7.96 7.66 -2.03
CA HIS A 248 7.23 6.89 -1.04
C HIS A 248 7.91 6.90 0.34
N GLU A 249 7.47 6.01 1.23
CA GLU A 249 8.10 5.76 2.51
C GLU A 249 8.21 4.24 2.79
N ALA A 250 9.11 3.85 3.68
CA ALA A 250 9.28 2.45 4.10
C ALA A 250 9.36 2.33 5.63
N ALA A 251 8.86 1.21 6.15
CA ALA A 251 8.87 0.86 7.57
C ALA A 251 8.13 1.88 8.46
N CYS A 252 6.92 2.29 8.07
CA CYS A 252 6.10 3.21 8.87
C CYS A 252 5.54 2.49 10.10
N GLN A 253 6.24 2.62 11.23
CA GLN A 253 5.88 2.06 12.54
C GLN A 253 6.04 3.16 13.59
N ASP A 254 5.11 3.24 14.54
CA ASP A 254 5.13 4.22 15.63
C ASP A 254 5.35 5.66 15.15
N TYR A 255 4.82 5.98 13.97
CA TYR A 255 4.92 7.28 13.32
C TYR A 255 3.66 7.56 12.51
N ALA A 256 3.37 8.84 12.26
CA ALA A 256 2.26 9.24 11.40
C ALA A 256 2.57 9.02 9.92
N THR A 257 1.56 8.64 9.14
CA THR A 257 1.72 8.36 7.71
C THR A 257 2.10 9.62 6.94
N MET A 258 2.99 9.48 5.95
CA MET A 258 3.42 10.60 5.11
C MET A 258 2.54 10.76 3.86
N HIS A 259 2.03 11.98 3.67
CA HIS A 259 1.56 12.49 2.39
C HIS A 259 2.58 13.51 1.83
N LEU A 260 2.33 14.03 0.65
CA LEU A 260 3.13 15.09 0.05
C LEU A 260 2.24 16.30 -0.21
N ASN A 261 2.73 17.49 0.11
CA ASN A 261 2.08 18.74 -0.28
C ASN A 261 2.95 19.46 -1.30
N LEU A 262 2.39 19.77 -2.47
CA LEU A 262 3.11 20.42 -3.57
C LEU A 262 3.00 21.95 -3.47
N ASP A 263 4.15 22.63 -3.48
CA ASP A 263 4.24 24.00 -3.98
C ASP A 263 4.31 23.95 -5.51
N ASP A 264 3.17 24.19 -6.16
CA ASP A 264 2.98 24.11 -7.61
C ASP A 264 3.66 25.25 -8.38
N LYS A 265 4.21 26.26 -7.69
CA LYS A 265 4.98 27.34 -8.31
C LYS A 265 6.47 27.00 -8.42
N THR A 266 6.99 26.29 -7.44
CA THR A 266 8.40 25.89 -7.36
C THR A 266 8.62 24.42 -7.72
N LEU A 267 7.54 23.65 -7.83
CA LEU A 267 7.51 22.21 -8.06
C LEU A 267 8.25 21.43 -6.96
N VAL A 268 8.09 21.89 -5.73
CA VAL A 268 8.67 21.26 -4.53
C VAL A 268 7.57 20.55 -3.76
N PHE A 269 7.73 19.24 -3.58
CA PHE A 269 6.93 18.52 -2.60
C PHE A 269 7.58 18.65 -1.22
N THR A 270 6.77 18.82 -0.19
CA THR A 270 7.18 18.70 1.21
C THR A 270 6.37 17.60 1.88
N SER A 271 7.03 16.80 2.74
CA SER A 271 6.35 15.82 3.59
C SER A 271 5.21 16.47 4.38
N TRP A 272 4.06 15.82 4.39
CA TRP A 272 2.89 16.26 5.13
C TRP A 272 2.35 15.06 5.92
N LEU A 273 2.63 15.01 7.22
CA LEU A 273 2.18 13.88 8.03
C LEU A 273 0.71 14.01 8.42
N THR A 274 0.04 12.87 8.60
CA THR A 274 -1.30 12.80 9.16
C THR A 274 -1.30 13.25 10.62
N PRO A 275 -2.10 14.26 11.00
CA PRO A 275 -2.20 14.68 12.40
C PRO A 275 -2.97 13.65 13.24
N ASP A 276 -2.85 13.73 14.56
CA ASP A 276 -3.75 13.12 15.52
C ASP A 276 -4.94 14.05 15.86
N ALA A 277 -5.83 13.60 16.74
CA ALA A 277 -6.97 14.39 17.22
C ALA A 277 -6.62 15.76 17.86
N THR A 278 -5.35 15.98 18.23
CA THR A 278 -4.86 17.26 18.79
C THR A 278 -4.23 18.17 17.72
N GLY A 279 -4.07 17.67 16.50
CA GLY A 279 -3.38 18.36 15.41
C GLY A 279 -1.86 18.14 15.41
N LEU A 280 -1.32 17.35 16.33
CA LEU A 280 0.11 17.01 16.37
C LEU A 280 0.39 15.82 15.46
N LYS A 281 1.63 15.70 14.99
CA LYS A 281 2.01 14.79 13.91
C LYS A 281 2.98 13.69 14.33
N GLY A 282 3.11 13.47 15.63
CA GLY A 282 3.95 12.42 16.20
C GLY A 282 4.34 12.70 17.63
N CYS A 283 4.08 11.75 18.52
CA CYS A 283 4.58 11.72 19.88
C CYS A 283 5.81 10.83 19.94
N MET A 284 7.00 11.41 20.15
CA MET A 284 8.26 10.70 20.00
C MET A 284 9.00 10.56 21.34
N GLN A 285 9.67 9.42 21.52
CA GLN A 285 10.56 9.16 22.65
C GLN A 285 11.89 8.59 22.18
N THR A 286 13.01 9.25 22.49
CA THR A 286 14.36 8.74 22.16
C THR A 286 14.74 7.51 23.01
N PRO A 287 15.50 6.54 22.47
CA PRO A 287 15.96 6.48 21.09
C PRO A 287 14.82 6.08 20.14
N CYS A 288 14.67 6.82 19.04
CA CYS A 288 13.67 6.55 18.00
C CYS A 288 14.18 7.00 16.63
N GLU A 289 13.42 6.67 15.59
CA GLU A 289 13.70 6.99 14.20
C GLU A 289 12.42 7.31 13.46
N THR A 290 12.51 8.07 12.38
CA THR A 290 11.41 8.19 11.42
C THR A 290 11.35 6.96 10.53
N PRO A 291 10.21 6.71 9.86
CA PRO A 291 10.18 5.87 8.68
C PRO A 291 11.19 6.37 7.65
N TRP A 292 11.60 5.49 6.76
CA TRP A 292 12.40 5.89 5.60
C TRP A 292 11.55 6.68 4.61
N ARG A 293 12.13 7.68 3.96
CA ARG A 293 11.59 8.33 2.76
C ARG A 293 12.35 7.80 1.57
N THR A 294 11.64 7.42 0.51
CA THR A 294 12.22 6.71 -0.62
C THR A 294 12.01 7.47 -1.92
N ILE A 295 13.06 7.50 -2.73
CA ILE A 295 13.06 8.04 -4.09
C ILE A 295 13.58 6.92 -5.00
N MET A 296 12.69 6.28 -5.73
CA MET A 296 13.08 5.33 -6.78
C MET A 296 13.23 6.06 -8.11
N VAL A 297 14.19 5.64 -8.93
CA VAL A 297 14.40 6.24 -10.25
C VAL A 297 15.02 5.26 -11.25
N SER A 298 14.47 5.25 -12.47
CA SER A 298 15.07 4.57 -13.62
C SER A 298 14.67 5.25 -14.93
N ASP A 299 15.36 4.92 -16.02
CA ASP A 299 14.90 5.19 -17.39
C ASP A 299 14.14 4.02 -18.03
N ASP A 300 13.76 3.02 -17.23
CA ASP A 300 12.92 1.90 -17.61
C ASP A 300 11.79 1.69 -16.59
N ALA A 301 10.53 1.77 -17.04
CA ALA A 301 9.37 1.59 -16.16
C ALA A 301 9.34 0.23 -15.47
N ARG A 302 9.89 -0.81 -16.12
CA ARG A 302 9.92 -2.18 -15.58
C ARG A 302 10.72 -2.25 -14.28
N ASP A 303 11.74 -1.40 -14.16
CA ASP A 303 12.57 -1.34 -12.95
C ASP A 303 11.76 -0.85 -11.73
N MET A 304 10.76 0.03 -11.94
CA MET A 304 9.88 0.49 -10.86
C MET A 304 9.07 -0.67 -10.27
N LEU A 305 8.67 -1.63 -11.10
CA LEU A 305 7.91 -2.81 -10.65
C LEU A 305 8.82 -3.88 -10.04
N SER A 306 10.07 -4.01 -10.49
CA SER A 306 11.02 -5.01 -9.98
C SER A 306 11.83 -4.56 -8.76
N SER A 307 11.73 -3.29 -8.37
CA SER A 307 12.48 -2.75 -7.24
C SER A 307 12.09 -3.43 -5.94
N ASN A 308 13.11 -3.77 -5.14
CA ASN A 308 12.92 -4.29 -3.79
C ASN A 308 13.35 -3.28 -2.72
N LEU A 309 13.56 -2.01 -3.10
CA LEU A 309 14.08 -0.96 -2.21
C LEU A 309 13.22 -0.82 -0.94
N ILE A 310 11.89 -0.77 -1.08
CA ILE A 310 10.98 -0.58 0.06
C ILE A 310 11.06 -1.77 1.04
N LEU A 311 11.05 -3.01 0.53
CA LEU A 311 11.23 -4.20 1.37
C LEU A 311 12.61 -4.21 2.03
N ASN A 312 13.67 -3.87 1.30
CA ASN A 312 15.05 -3.85 1.79
C ASN A 312 15.29 -2.86 2.95
N LEU A 313 14.49 -1.80 3.04
CA LEU A 313 14.52 -0.81 4.12
C LEU A 313 13.75 -1.23 5.39
N ASN A 314 12.97 -2.30 5.34
CA ASN A 314 12.27 -2.82 6.52
C ASN A 314 13.16 -3.73 7.37
N GLU A 315 12.83 -3.84 8.65
CA GLU A 315 13.50 -4.78 9.54
C GLU A 315 13.29 -6.23 9.07
N PRO A 316 14.27 -7.14 9.31
CA PRO A 316 14.09 -8.57 9.10
C PRO A 316 12.86 -9.13 9.84
N CYS A 317 12.42 -10.33 9.42
CA CYS A 317 11.29 -11.03 10.02
C CYS A 317 11.44 -11.16 11.55
N LYS A 318 10.39 -10.78 12.28
CA LYS A 318 10.29 -10.88 13.74
C LYS A 318 9.42 -12.05 14.22
N ILE A 319 8.88 -12.84 13.30
CA ILE A 319 8.16 -14.08 13.59
C ILE A 319 9.16 -15.22 13.49
N GLU A 320 9.38 -15.95 14.60
CA GLU A 320 10.39 -17.02 14.67
C GLU A 320 9.99 -18.26 13.84
N ASP A 321 8.75 -18.71 13.99
CA ASP A 321 8.17 -19.79 13.20
C ASP A 321 7.17 -19.25 12.19
N THR A 322 7.54 -19.31 10.91
CA THR A 322 6.71 -18.85 9.79
C THR A 322 6.02 -20.01 9.04
N SER A 323 6.12 -21.25 9.54
CA SER A 323 5.63 -22.45 8.84
C SER A 323 4.10 -22.51 8.68
N TRP A 324 3.37 -21.73 9.48
CA TRP A 324 1.91 -21.60 9.41
C TRP A 324 1.45 -20.49 8.45
N ILE A 325 2.36 -19.63 7.98
CA ILE A 325 2.04 -18.55 7.05
C ILE A 325 2.12 -19.11 5.64
N HIS A 326 1.01 -19.06 4.91
CA HIS A 326 0.95 -19.61 3.56
C HIS A 326 0.15 -18.70 2.60
N PRO A 327 0.56 -18.63 1.33
CA PRO A 327 -0.28 -18.07 0.28
C PRO A 327 -1.64 -18.77 0.21
N THR A 328 -2.67 -18.07 -0.26
CA THR A 328 -4.07 -18.50 -0.21
C THR A 328 -4.82 -18.03 -1.46
N LYS A 329 -5.45 -18.97 -2.18
CA LYS A 329 -6.53 -18.66 -3.13
C LYS A 329 -7.87 -18.89 -2.45
N TYR A 330 -8.80 -17.96 -2.57
CA TYR A 330 -10.10 -18.06 -1.89
C TYR A 330 -11.25 -17.57 -2.77
N CYS A 331 -12.47 -17.95 -2.42
CA CYS A 331 -13.70 -17.30 -2.89
C CYS A 331 -14.50 -16.80 -1.68
N GLY A 332 -15.64 -16.16 -1.86
CA GLY A 332 -16.39 -15.72 -0.69
C GLY A 332 -17.86 -15.37 -0.92
N VAL A 333 -18.63 -15.55 0.14
CA VAL A 333 -19.94 -14.92 0.29
C VAL A 333 -19.65 -13.45 0.59
N TRP A 334 -19.59 -12.65 -0.48
CA TRP A 334 -19.13 -11.25 -0.46
C TRP A 334 -19.79 -10.42 -1.56
N TRP A 335 -19.56 -10.80 -2.82
CA TRP A 335 -19.90 -9.98 -3.99
C TRP A 335 -21.39 -9.62 -4.09
N GLU A 336 -22.28 -10.52 -3.69
CA GLU A 336 -23.72 -10.25 -3.72
C GLU A 336 -24.18 -9.17 -2.72
N MET A 337 -23.45 -8.95 -1.62
CA MET A 337 -23.74 -7.86 -0.69
C MET A 337 -23.17 -6.55 -1.20
N ILE A 338 -21.94 -6.57 -1.72
CA ILE A 338 -21.31 -5.42 -2.39
C ILE A 338 -22.19 -4.89 -3.53
N VAL A 339 -22.71 -5.79 -4.37
CA VAL A 339 -23.58 -5.43 -5.50
C VAL A 339 -25.00 -5.03 -5.04
N GLY A 340 -25.40 -5.37 -3.82
CA GLY A 340 -26.71 -5.03 -3.25
C GLY A 340 -27.83 -6.03 -3.57
N LYS A 341 -27.51 -7.22 -4.08
CA LYS A 341 -28.47 -8.32 -4.29
C LYS A 341 -28.87 -8.98 -2.97
N SER A 342 -27.95 -9.03 -2.02
CA SER A 342 -28.13 -9.65 -0.69
C SER A 342 -27.67 -8.68 0.40
N SER A 343 -27.91 -9.02 1.66
CA SER A 343 -27.55 -8.17 2.80
C SER A 343 -26.57 -8.86 3.74
N TRP A 344 -25.73 -8.06 4.40
CA TRP A 344 -24.97 -8.49 5.56
C TRP A 344 -25.85 -8.65 6.81
N ASN A 345 -26.86 -7.79 6.99
CA ASN A 345 -27.75 -7.84 8.15
C ASN A 345 -28.79 -8.98 8.03
N TYR A 346 -29.17 -9.53 9.18
CA TYR A 346 -30.09 -10.66 9.29
C TYR A 346 -31.55 -10.22 9.28
N THR A 347 -31.87 -9.07 9.88
CA THR A 347 -33.24 -8.57 10.03
C THR A 347 -33.37 -7.08 9.67
N ASP A 348 -34.54 -6.70 9.17
CA ASP A 348 -34.93 -5.30 8.90
C ASP A 348 -35.94 -4.79 9.95
N GLU A 349 -36.21 -5.55 11.03
CA GLU A 349 -37.25 -5.23 12.01
C GLU A 349 -36.93 -4.02 12.90
N PHE A 350 -35.65 -3.75 13.14
CA PHE A 350 -35.22 -2.72 14.07
C PHE A 350 -34.62 -1.53 13.34
N PRO A 351 -34.94 -0.29 13.75
CA PRO A 351 -34.25 0.90 13.25
C PRO A 351 -32.84 1.08 13.86
N SER A 352 -32.55 0.39 14.97
CA SER A 352 -31.21 0.28 15.55
C SER A 352 -31.14 -0.88 16.54
N ILE A 353 -29.95 -1.38 16.86
CA ILE A 353 -29.75 -2.54 17.74
C ILE A 353 -28.80 -2.27 18.91
N LYS A 354 -28.95 -3.04 19.99
CA LYS A 354 -27.93 -3.22 21.04
C LYS A 354 -27.66 -4.73 21.15
N LEU A 355 -26.40 -5.12 21.00
CA LEU A 355 -26.00 -6.52 20.82
C LEU A 355 -26.54 -7.43 21.92
N ASP A 356 -26.52 -6.96 23.17
CA ASP A 356 -26.91 -7.70 24.37
C ASP A 356 -28.41 -7.64 24.71
N GLN A 357 -29.22 -6.92 23.91
CA GLN A 357 -30.65 -6.71 24.18
C GLN A 357 -31.58 -7.36 23.17
N ILE A 358 -31.03 -8.05 22.17
CA ILE A 358 -31.80 -8.73 21.13
C ILE A 358 -31.67 -10.23 21.31
N ASP A 359 -32.82 -10.89 21.44
CA ASP A 359 -32.90 -12.35 21.29
C ASP A 359 -33.00 -12.67 19.79
N TRP A 360 -31.84 -12.83 19.15
CA TRP A 360 -31.73 -13.07 17.71
C TRP A 360 -32.53 -14.30 17.24
N THR A 361 -32.80 -15.27 18.11
CA THR A 361 -33.60 -16.45 17.77
C THR A 361 -35.09 -16.15 17.54
N LYS A 362 -35.55 -14.97 17.97
CA LYS A 362 -36.96 -14.54 17.89
C LYS A 362 -37.22 -13.44 16.87
N VAL A 363 -36.17 -12.91 16.23
CA VAL A 363 -36.32 -11.86 15.22
C VAL A 363 -36.61 -12.50 13.86
N LYS A 364 -37.33 -11.78 13.02
CA LYS A 364 -37.75 -12.17 11.68
C LYS A 364 -36.59 -11.96 10.71
N PRO A 365 -36.11 -13.02 10.03
CA PRO A 365 -35.15 -12.87 8.95
C PRO A 365 -35.70 -11.96 7.84
N ASN A 366 -34.86 -11.10 7.26
CA ASN A 366 -35.23 -10.24 6.13
C ASN A 366 -35.37 -11.01 4.80
N GLY A 367 -34.90 -12.27 4.76
CA GLY A 367 -34.93 -13.13 3.57
C GLY A 367 -33.86 -12.81 2.52
N ARG A 368 -32.95 -11.86 2.79
CA ARG A 368 -31.85 -11.43 1.92
C ARG A 368 -30.47 -11.73 2.51
N HIS A 369 -30.39 -12.24 3.74
CA HIS A 369 -29.14 -12.49 4.44
C HIS A 369 -28.27 -13.56 3.73
N ALA A 370 -27.07 -13.14 3.34
CA ALA A 370 -26.15 -13.93 2.54
C ALA A 370 -25.43 -15.02 3.33
N ALA A 371 -24.99 -14.72 4.55
CA ALA A 371 -24.20 -15.61 5.40
C ALA A 371 -25.07 -16.63 6.14
N ASN A 372 -25.73 -17.50 5.38
CA ASN A 372 -26.52 -18.60 5.93
C ASN A 372 -25.91 -19.97 5.60
N ASN A 373 -26.26 -20.95 6.44
CA ASN A 373 -25.74 -22.32 6.38
C ASN A 373 -25.79 -22.98 4.99
N GLU A 374 -26.88 -22.79 4.24
CA GLU A 374 -27.04 -23.41 2.93
C GLU A 374 -26.10 -22.79 1.90
N LYS A 375 -26.07 -21.46 1.84
CA LYS A 375 -25.23 -20.74 0.87
C LYS A 375 -23.75 -20.98 1.14
N VAL A 376 -23.32 -20.89 2.40
CA VAL A 376 -21.90 -21.09 2.76
C VAL A 376 -21.44 -22.50 2.40
N LYS A 377 -22.27 -23.54 2.60
CA LYS A 377 -21.95 -24.91 2.13
C LYS A 377 -21.75 -25.00 0.63
N ARG A 378 -22.55 -24.29 -0.17
CA ARG A 378 -22.38 -24.26 -1.64
C ARG A 378 -21.05 -23.63 -2.04
N TYR A 379 -20.62 -22.55 -1.35
CA TYR A 379 -19.31 -21.95 -1.58
C TYR A 379 -18.17 -22.88 -1.14
N ILE A 380 -18.31 -23.59 -0.01
CA ILE A 380 -17.34 -24.62 0.42
C ILE A 380 -17.22 -25.73 -0.64
N ASP A 381 -18.34 -26.21 -1.18
CA ASP A 381 -18.35 -27.24 -2.22
C ASP A 381 -17.71 -26.73 -3.52
N PHE A 382 -17.97 -25.47 -3.89
CA PHE A 382 -17.32 -24.82 -5.03
C PHE A 382 -15.81 -24.69 -4.81
N ALA A 383 -15.37 -24.21 -3.66
CA ALA A 383 -13.96 -24.06 -3.33
C ALA A 383 -13.23 -25.42 -3.41
N ALA A 384 -13.79 -26.45 -2.77
CA ALA A 384 -13.22 -27.80 -2.76
C ALA A 384 -13.15 -28.41 -4.17
N LYS A 385 -14.19 -28.24 -4.99
CA LYS A 385 -14.22 -28.72 -6.38
C LYS A 385 -13.13 -28.09 -7.24
N ASN A 386 -12.73 -26.86 -6.92
CA ASN A 386 -11.87 -26.03 -7.76
C ASN A 386 -10.46 -25.81 -7.19
N GLY A 387 -10.12 -26.44 -6.06
CA GLY A 387 -8.80 -26.31 -5.44
C GLY A 387 -8.54 -24.91 -4.90
N LEU A 388 -9.57 -24.24 -4.38
CA LEU A 388 -9.42 -23.02 -3.58
C LEU A 388 -9.23 -23.41 -2.11
N ASP A 389 -8.35 -22.69 -1.41
CA ASP A 389 -7.94 -23.02 -0.05
C ASP A 389 -8.98 -22.57 0.99
N GLN A 390 -9.62 -21.42 0.76
CA GLN A 390 -10.53 -20.81 1.74
C GLN A 390 -11.83 -20.25 1.15
N VAL A 391 -12.82 -20.09 2.04
CA VAL A 391 -14.06 -19.34 1.79
C VAL A 391 -14.21 -18.20 2.80
N LEU A 392 -14.19 -16.96 2.32
CA LEU A 392 -14.58 -15.78 3.11
C LEU A 392 -16.09 -15.73 3.30
N VAL A 393 -16.54 -15.38 4.51
CA VAL A 393 -17.96 -15.12 4.78
C VAL A 393 -18.11 -13.83 5.57
N GLU A 394 -18.66 -12.80 4.93
CA GLU A 394 -19.05 -11.57 5.62
C GLU A 394 -20.53 -11.60 6.02
N GLY A 395 -20.90 -10.88 7.08
CA GLY A 395 -22.28 -10.91 7.60
C GLY A 395 -22.56 -12.02 8.60
N TRP A 396 -21.56 -12.82 8.99
CA TRP A 396 -21.79 -14.02 9.82
C TRP A 396 -22.20 -13.71 11.28
N ASN A 397 -21.74 -12.60 11.84
CA ASN A 397 -21.85 -12.22 13.24
C ASN A 397 -22.93 -11.18 13.50
N VAL A 398 -23.48 -11.12 14.71
CA VAL A 398 -24.48 -10.11 15.09
C VAL A 398 -23.90 -8.69 15.06
N GLY A 399 -24.66 -7.71 14.58
CA GLY A 399 -24.25 -6.30 14.58
C GLY A 399 -24.51 -5.54 13.27
N TRP A 400 -24.68 -6.26 12.17
CA TRP A 400 -24.71 -5.70 10.81
C TRP A 400 -25.90 -4.78 10.52
N GLU A 401 -26.94 -4.76 11.35
CA GLU A 401 -28.03 -3.79 11.22
C GLU A 401 -27.56 -2.34 11.40
N ASP A 402 -26.48 -2.10 12.16
CA ASP A 402 -25.96 -0.77 12.50
C ASP A 402 -24.48 -0.58 12.09
N TRP A 403 -24.00 -1.30 11.09
CA TRP A 403 -22.56 -1.33 10.76
C TRP A 403 -22.02 -0.05 10.12
N ALA A 404 -22.79 0.63 9.26
CA ALA A 404 -22.24 1.71 8.44
C ALA A 404 -22.57 3.10 9.00
N ASN A 405 -21.56 3.96 9.16
CA ASN A 405 -21.71 5.42 9.29
C ASN A 405 -22.57 5.90 10.49
N HIS A 406 -22.50 5.19 11.63
CA HIS A 406 -23.26 5.53 12.85
C HIS A 406 -22.41 6.02 14.03
N TRP A 407 -21.08 6.04 13.93
CA TRP A 407 -20.17 6.27 15.06
C TRP A 407 -20.49 5.40 16.30
N LYS A 408 -20.88 4.16 16.02
CA LYS A 408 -21.30 3.20 17.04
C LYS A 408 -20.08 2.54 17.66
N ARG A 409 -19.91 2.77 18.96
CA ARG A 409 -18.81 2.20 19.73
C ARG A 409 -18.91 0.68 19.82
N ASP A 410 -19.97 0.18 20.44
CA ASP A 410 -20.15 -1.25 20.71
C ASP A 410 -20.98 -1.86 19.55
N VAL A 411 -20.35 -1.92 18.37
CA VAL A 411 -20.99 -2.29 17.10
C VAL A 411 -20.97 -3.80 16.84
N PHE A 412 -19.86 -4.47 17.19
CA PHE A 412 -19.66 -5.91 17.02
C PHE A 412 -18.97 -6.50 18.25
N ASP A 413 -19.26 -7.76 18.57
CA ASP A 413 -18.54 -8.55 19.59
C ASP A 413 -17.54 -9.55 18.98
N PHE A 414 -17.57 -9.72 17.65
CA PHE A 414 -16.71 -10.60 16.86
C PHE A 414 -16.79 -12.09 17.21
N VAL A 415 -17.77 -12.51 18.01
CA VAL A 415 -17.86 -13.90 18.50
C VAL A 415 -19.23 -14.53 18.38
N THR A 416 -20.31 -13.74 18.34
CA THR A 416 -21.68 -14.25 18.32
C THR A 416 -22.21 -14.34 16.89
N PRO A 417 -22.48 -15.55 16.35
CA PRO A 417 -23.05 -15.70 15.02
C PRO A 417 -24.55 -15.37 14.98
N TYR A 418 -25.08 -15.02 13.80
CA TYR A 418 -26.53 -14.99 13.57
C TYR A 418 -27.17 -16.39 13.65
N PRO A 419 -28.50 -16.49 13.89
CA PRO A 419 -29.19 -17.78 14.06
C PRO A 419 -29.11 -18.73 12.86
N ASP A 420 -28.90 -18.20 11.65
CA ASP A 420 -28.80 -18.96 10.41
C ASP A 420 -27.35 -19.30 10.00
N PHE A 421 -26.38 -18.99 10.86
CA PHE A 421 -24.96 -19.31 10.70
C PHE A 421 -24.45 -20.20 11.84
N ASP A 422 -24.29 -21.50 11.58
CA ASP A 422 -23.75 -22.45 12.55
C ASP A 422 -22.23 -22.55 12.38
N LEU A 423 -21.50 -21.77 13.19
CA LEU A 423 -20.03 -21.72 13.23
C LEU A 423 -19.40 -23.12 13.26
N LYS A 424 -19.85 -23.99 14.17
CA LYS A 424 -19.20 -25.28 14.36
C LYS A 424 -19.44 -26.18 13.14
N MET A 425 -20.70 -26.29 12.72
CA MET A 425 -21.08 -27.16 11.63
C MET A 425 -20.44 -26.74 10.31
N LEU A 426 -20.35 -25.43 10.03
CA LEU A 426 -19.74 -24.93 8.80
C LEU A 426 -18.22 -25.16 8.78
N ASN A 427 -17.52 -24.94 9.89
CA ASN A 427 -16.09 -25.26 9.98
C ASN A 427 -15.83 -26.76 9.86
N ASP A 428 -16.61 -27.60 10.55
CA ASP A 428 -16.51 -29.06 10.42
C ASP A 428 -16.73 -29.50 8.96
N TYR A 429 -17.69 -28.88 8.26
CA TYR A 429 -17.98 -29.17 6.85
C TYR A 429 -16.83 -28.72 5.94
N ALA A 430 -16.30 -27.51 6.11
CA ALA A 430 -15.15 -27.00 5.36
C ALA A 430 -13.94 -27.92 5.54
N HIS A 431 -13.58 -28.26 6.77
CA HIS A 431 -12.47 -29.16 7.07
C HIS A 431 -12.65 -30.55 6.45
N SER A 432 -13.87 -31.09 6.44
CA SER A 432 -14.16 -32.38 5.79
C SER A 432 -13.92 -32.37 4.28
N LYS A 433 -13.84 -31.19 3.67
CA LYS A 433 -13.59 -30.95 2.25
C LYS A 433 -12.18 -30.46 1.94
N GLY A 434 -11.33 -30.32 2.96
CA GLY A 434 -9.98 -29.77 2.82
C GLY A 434 -9.94 -28.25 2.59
N VAL A 435 -11.04 -27.55 2.91
CA VAL A 435 -11.18 -26.10 2.79
C VAL A 435 -11.20 -25.49 4.20
N LYS A 436 -10.73 -24.25 4.36
CA LYS A 436 -10.93 -23.47 5.59
C LYS A 436 -11.90 -22.33 5.36
N LEU A 437 -12.49 -21.82 6.44
CA LEU A 437 -13.18 -20.55 6.39
C LEU A 437 -12.19 -19.44 6.71
N MET A 438 -12.32 -18.30 6.01
CA MET A 438 -11.61 -17.07 6.35
C MET A 438 -12.52 -16.23 7.24
N MET A 439 -12.00 -15.78 8.38
CA MET A 439 -12.76 -14.97 9.32
C MET A 439 -12.98 -13.56 8.76
N HIS A 440 -14.06 -12.90 9.18
CA HIS A 440 -14.30 -11.49 8.90
C HIS A 440 -14.52 -10.68 10.18
N HIS A 441 -13.71 -9.64 10.39
CA HIS A 441 -13.81 -8.67 11.48
C HIS A 441 -13.91 -7.24 10.92
N GLU A 442 -15.07 -6.89 10.35
CA GLU A 442 -15.42 -5.48 10.13
C GLU A 442 -15.56 -4.78 11.49
N THR A 443 -14.96 -3.60 11.65
CA THR A 443 -14.93 -2.88 12.92
C THR A 443 -15.84 -1.66 12.94
N SER A 444 -16.34 -1.22 11.78
CA SER A 444 -17.02 0.05 11.58
C SER A 444 -16.22 1.23 12.13
N SER A 445 -14.89 1.13 11.98
CA SER A 445 -13.90 2.05 12.53
C SER A 445 -13.91 2.21 14.05
N SER A 446 -14.56 1.30 14.78
CA SER A 446 -14.56 1.25 16.25
C SER A 446 -13.38 0.46 16.80
N THR A 447 -12.20 1.05 16.74
CA THR A 447 -10.91 0.37 16.97
C THR A 447 -10.74 -0.01 18.44
N GLN A 448 -11.15 0.87 19.36
CA GLN A 448 -11.14 0.56 20.80
C GLN A 448 -12.14 -0.55 21.18
N ASN A 449 -13.24 -0.71 20.45
CA ASN A 449 -14.14 -1.84 20.65
C ASN A 449 -13.49 -3.13 20.16
N TYR A 450 -12.84 -3.09 19.00
CA TYR A 450 -12.14 -4.24 18.46
C TYR A 450 -11.02 -4.70 19.40
N GLU A 451 -10.16 -3.79 19.89
CA GLU A 451 -9.09 -4.14 20.84
C GLU A 451 -9.58 -4.79 22.13
N ARG A 452 -10.78 -4.45 22.61
CA ARG A 452 -11.38 -5.07 23.81
C ARG A 452 -11.78 -6.52 23.58
N HIS A 453 -12.20 -6.85 22.36
CA HIS A 453 -12.70 -8.18 21.99
C HIS A 453 -11.65 -9.02 21.27
N ILE A 454 -10.53 -8.43 20.85
CA ILE A 454 -9.55 -9.07 19.95
C ILE A 454 -9.04 -10.42 20.46
N LYS A 455 -8.85 -10.55 21.78
CA LYS A 455 -8.42 -11.80 22.40
C LYS A 455 -9.47 -12.89 22.24
N GLU A 456 -10.72 -12.60 22.58
CA GLU A 456 -11.82 -13.58 22.50
C GLU A 456 -12.10 -13.94 21.03
N ALA A 457 -11.99 -12.97 20.12
CA ALA A 457 -12.13 -13.16 18.69
C ALA A 457 -11.05 -14.12 18.13
N PHE A 458 -9.77 -13.92 18.48
CA PHE A 458 -8.70 -14.83 18.05
C PHE A 458 -8.74 -16.20 18.75
N GLU A 459 -9.16 -16.28 20.00
CA GLU A 459 -9.41 -17.56 20.67
C GLU A 459 -10.54 -18.36 19.98
N LEU A 460 -11.60 -17.68 19.52
CA LEU A 460 -12.66 -18.30 18.71
C LEU A 460 -12.14 -18.81 17.37
N MET A 461 -11.31 -18.01 16.69
CA MET A 461 -10.65 -18.40 15.45
C MET A 461 -9.84 -19.69 15.64
N ASN A 462 -8.96 -19.75 16.64
CA ASN A 462 -8.18 -20.95 16.94
C ASN A 462 -9.06 -22.16 17.30
N LYS A 463 -10.14 -21.94 18.05
CA LYS A 463 -11.07 -23.01 18.45
C LYS A 463 -11.69 -23.71 17.25
N TYR A 464 -12.02 -22.98 16.19
CA TYR A 464 -12.70 -23.51 15.01
C TYR A 464 -11.79 -23.69 13.79
N GLY A 465 -10.51 -23.35 13.88
CA GLY A 465 -9.53 -23.60 12.82
C GLY A 465 -9.42 -22.52 11.75
N TYR A 466 -9.87 -21.30 12.04
CA TYR A 466 -9.60 -20.13 11.20
C TYR A 466 -8.14 -19.71 11.38
N ASP A 467 -7.39 -19.59 10.28
CA ASP A 467 -5.98 -19.18 10.26
C ASP A 467 -5.75 -17.88 9.47
N ALA A 468 -6.81 -17.28 8.93
CA ALA A 468 -6.78 -15.99 8.26
C ALA A 468 -8.01 -15.16 8.63
N VAL A 469 -7.84 -13.85 8.71
CA VAL A 469 -8.91 -12.87 8.93
C VAL A 469 -8.81 -11.73 7.94
N LYS A 470 -9.94 -11.38 7.32
CA LYS A 470 -10.17 -10.06 6.72
C LYS A 470 -10.66 -9.11 7.82
N THR A 471 -9.94 -8.04 8.10
CA THR A 471 -10.40 -6.94 8.97
C THR A 471 -10.84 -5.77 8.11
N GLY A 472 -11.79 -4.96 8.59
CA GLY A 472 -12.20 -3.71 7.93
C GLY A 472 -12.42 -2.56 8.92
N TYR A 473 -12.28 -1.33 8.43
CA TYR A 473 -12.40 -0.08 9.17
C TYR A 473 -13.24 0.91 8.36
N VAL A 474 -14.50 0.55 8.09
CA VAL A 474 -15.39 1.43 7.32
C VAL A 474 -15.96 2.56 8.19
N GLY A 475 -15.77 3.80 7.73
CA GLY A 475 -16.31 5.01 8.34
C GLY A 475 -15.30 5.77 9.21
N ASP A 476 -15.68 6.93 9.72
CA ASP A 476 -14.79 7.76 10.54
C ASP A 476 -14.33 7.06 11.84
N ILE A 477 -13.04 7.21 12.20
CA ILE A 477 -12.40 6.56 13.35
C ILE A 477 -13.07 6.86 14.69
N ILE A 478 -13.18 5.81 15.52
CA ILE A 478 -13.41 5.90 16.97
C ILE A 478 -12.18 5.26 17.66
N PRO A 479 -11.33 6.07 18.33
CA PRO A 479 -11.63 7.32 19.03
C PRO A 479 -11.79 8.53 18.10
N ARG A 480 -12.87 9.28 18.32
CA ARG A 480 -13.25 10.40 17.45
C ARG A 480 -12.19 11.49 17.44
N GLY A 481 -11.86 11.97 16.25
CA GLY A 481 -10.90 13.03 16.01
C GLY A 481 -9.56 12.54 15.46
N ASP A 482 -9.21 11.27 15.68
CA ASP A 482 -8.13 10.63 14.92
C ASP A 482 -8.60 10.31 13.49
N PHE A 483 -7.61 10.06 12.63
CA PHE A 483 -7.79 9.68 11.23
C PHE A 483 -7.21 8.29 11.00
N HIS A 484 -7.60 7.61 9.92
CA HIS A 484 -7.13 6.25 9.63
C HIS A 484 -5.61 6.15 9.57
N TYR A 485 -4.92 7.22 9.18
CA TYR A 485 -3.47 7.20 8.95
C TYR A 485 -2.64 7.94 10.02
N SER A 486 -3.28 8.33 11.13
CA SER A 486 -2.62 8.92 12.30
C SER A 486 -1.65 7.92 12.96
N GLN A 487 -0.68 8.42 13.76
CA GLN A 487 0.27 7.56 14.49
C GLN A 487 -0.45 6.52 15.38
N SER A 488 -1.50 6.93 16.08
CA SER A 488 -2.32 6.06 16.94
C SER A 488 -2.95 4.91 16.16
N MET A 489 -3.47 5.17 14.97
CA MET A 489 -4.07 4.18 14.11
C MET A 489 -3.03 3.24 13.47
N ASN A 490 -1.88 3.76 13.04
CA ASN A 490 -0.74 2.93 12.63
C ASN A 490 -0.32 1.96 13.74
N ASN A 491 -0.32 2.43 15.00
CA ASN A 491 -0.05 1.59 16.15
C ASN A 491 -1.14 0.54 16.39
N HIS A 492 -2.42 0.87 16.19
CA HIS A 492 -3.54 -0.08 16.24
C HIS A 492 -3.38 -1.21 15.21
N TYR A 493 -3.17 -0.90 13.93
CA TYR A 493 -3.02 -1.94 12.90
C TYR A 493 -1.83 -2.86 13.19
N LEU A 494 -0.70 -2.29 13.61
CA LEU A 494 0.47 -3.07 14.00
C LEU A 494 0.22 -3.94 15.25
N TYR A 495 -0.58 -3.44 16.20
CA TYR A 495 -1.02 -4.23 17.36
C TYR A 495 -1.86 -5.43 16.92
N VAL A 496 -2.84 -5.25 16.04
CA VAL A 496 -3.68 -6.34 15.49
C VAL A 496 -2.81 -7.39 14.79
N ILE A 497 -1.87 -6.98 13.94
CA ILE A 497 -0.95 -7.89 13.23
C ILE A 497 -0.11 -8.72 14.21
N LYS A 498 0.45 -8.09 15.25
CA LYS A 498 1.26 -8.76 16.27
C LYS A 498 0.44 -9.69 17.14
N GLU A 499 -0.78 -9.30 17.49
CA GLU A 499 -1.67 -10.14 18.28
C GLU A 499 -2.11 -11.36 17.47
N ALA A 500 -2.49 -11.18 16.21
CA ALA A 500 -2.80 -12.28 15.29
C ALA A 500 -1.65 -13.27 15.15
N ALA A 501 -0.40 -12.80 15.09
CA ALA A 501 0.78 -13.67 15.02
C ALA A 501 0.93 -14.59 16.25
N LYS A 502 0.54 -14.15 17.45
CA LYS A 502 0.55 -15.00 18.67
C LYS A 502 -0.46 -16.15 18.58
N HIS A 503 -1.47 -15.99 17.72
CA HIS A 503 -2.52 -16.96 17.46
C HIS A 503 -2.32 -17.73 16.14
N HIS A 504 -1.18 -17.55 15.46
CA HIS A 504 -0.93 -18.11 14.13
C HIS A 504 -2.03 -17.76 13.12
N VAL A 505 -2.44 -16.49 13.11
CA VAL A 505 -3.45 -15.94 12.21
C VAL A 505 -2.80 -14.95 11.23
N MET A 506 -3.10 -15.15 9.95
CA MET A 506 -2.79 -14.23 8.86
C MET A 506 -3.83 -13.11 8.78
N VAL A 507 -3.38 -11.90 8.44
CA VAL A 507 -4.20 -10.69 8.42
C VAL A 507 -4.25 -10.12 7.01
N ASN A 508 -5.47 -9.88 6.55
CA ASN A 508 -5.81 -9.06 5.40
C ASN A 508 -6.56 -7.82 5.90
N SER A 509 -6.00 -6.62 5.74
CA SER A 509 -6.55 -5.41 6.36
C SER A 509 -7.10 -4.42 5.32
N HIS A 510 -8.42 -4.30 5.24
CA HIS A 510 -9.11 -3.30 4.42
C HIS A 510 -9.15 -1.94 5.16
N GLU A 511 -9.26 -0.84 4.42
CA GLU A 511 -9.23 0.58 4.88
C GLU A 511 -7.99 1.06 5.69
N ALA A 512 -7.14 0.16 6.17
CA ALA A 512 -5.95 0.47 6.93
C ALA A 512 -4.95 1.33 6.14
N THR A 513 -3.93 1.84 6.83
CA THR A 513 -2.82 2.55 6.17
C THR A 513 -2.16 1.68 5.11
N ARG A 514 -2.03 2.23 3.90
CA ARG A 514 -1.30 1.63 2.78
C ARG A 514 0.06 1.04 3.20
N PRO A 515 0.49 -0.08 2.61
CA PRO A 515 1.67 -0.79 3.08
C PRO A 515 2.97 -0.06 2.77
N THR A 516 3.97 -0.26 3.62
CA THR A 516 5.31 0.36 3.53
C THR A 516 6.43 -0.67 3.69
N GLY A 517 6.15 -1.94 3.35
CA GLY A 517 7.08 -3.09 3.41
C GLY A 517 7.04 -3.89 4.71
N LEU A 518 6.12 -3.58 5.63
CA LEU A 518 6.02 -4.24 6.94
C LEU A 518 5.80 -5.75 6.87
N CYS A 519 5.31 -6.27 5.75
CA CYS A 519 5.21 -7.72 5.50
C CYS A 519 6.58 -8.43 5.55
N ARG A 520 7.70 -7.74 5.34
CA ARG A 520 9.04 -8.32 5.60
C ARG A 520 9.24 -8.61 7.09
N THR A 521 8.81 -7.69 7.95
CA THR A 521 8.97 -7.79 9.40
C THR A 521 7.91 -8.71 10.02
N TYR A 522 6.67 -8.63 9.53
CA TYR A 522 5.51 -9.41 9.97
C TYR A 522 4.86 -10.08 8.75
N PRO A 523 5.39 -11.22 8.28
CA PRO A 523 4.88 -11.91 7.09
C PRO A 523 3.45 -12.46 7.23
N ASN A 524 2.84 -12.40 8.41
CA ASN A 524 1.43 -12.71 8.56
C ASN A 524 0.51 -11.57 8.08
N LEU A 525 1.03 -10.37 7.80
CA LEU A 525 0.32 -9.35 7.02
C LEU A 525 0.37 -9.73 5.53
N VAL A 526 -0.57 -10.57 5.11
CA VAL A 526 -0.58 -11.18 3.77
C VAL A 526 -1.30 -10.33 2.73
N GLY A 527 -2.09 -9.35 3.16
CA GLY A 527 -2.84 -8.49 2.27
C GLY A 527 -3.39 -7.25 2.96
N GLY A 528 -3.89 -6.35 2.14
CA GLY A 528 -4.75 -5.25 2.54
C GLY A 528 -5.36 -4.62 1.30
N GLU A 529 -6.46 -3.89 1.46
CA GLU A 529 -7.04 -3.15 0.34
C GLU A 529 -6.33 -1.81 0.17
N SER A 530 -6.65 -0.81 0.99
CA SER A 530 -5.96 0.49 1.09
C SER A 530 -5.78 1.20 -0.25
N ALA A 531 -6.71 0.99 -1.18
CA ALA A 531 -6.84 1.64 -2.49
C ALA A 531 -8.17 1.19 -3.09
N ARG A 532 -8.67 1.91 -4.10
CA ARG A 532 -9.91 1.55 -4.80
C ARG A 532 -9.83 0.12 -5.38
N GLY A 533 -10.55 -0.84 -4.79
CA GLY A 533 -10.59 -2.24 -5.20
C GLY A 533 -11.69 -2.58 -6.22
N THR A 534 -11.91 -3.88 -6.47
CA THR A 534 -12.97 -4.39 -7.36
C THR A 534 -14.37 -4.05 -6.85
N GLU A 535 -14.57 -3.86 -5.55
CA GLU A 535 -15.87 -3.42 -5.01
C GLU A 535 -16.40 -2.14 -5.68
N TYR A 536 -15.52 -1.22 -6.05
CA TYR A 536 -15.92 -0.02 -6.75
C TYR A 536 -16.46 -0.26 -8.16
N GLU A 537 -16.22 -1.42 -8.77
CA GLU A 537 -16.94 -1.88 -9.98
C GLU A 537 -18.46 -2.00 -9.77
N ALA A 538 -18.90 -2.23 -8.53
CA ALA A 538 -20.30 -2.14 -8.15
C ALA A 538 -20.78 -0.70 -7.86
N PHE A 539 -19.86 0.24 -7.66
CA PHE A 539 -20.12 1.62 -7.24
C PHE A 539 -19.80 2.65 -8.33
N GLY A 540 -20.15 2.33 -9.57
CA GLY A 540 -19.91 3.17 -10.75
C GLY A 540 -18.63 2.85 -11.50
N GLY A 541 -17.81 1.93 -10.98
CA GLY A 541 -16.61 1.33 -11.56
C GLY A 541 -15.35 2.16 -11.60
N SER A 542 -14.28 1.54 -12.09
CA SER A 542 -12.95 2.14 -12.21
C SER A 542 -12.55 2.25 -13.68
N ASN A 543 -11.76 3.25 -14.08
CA ASN A 543 -11.27 3.32 -15.45
C ASN A 543 -10.38 2.10 -15.79
N PRO A 544 -10.33 1.67 -17.08
CA PRO A 544 -9.56 0.48 -17.46
C PRO A 544 -8.05 0.55 -17.18
N ASP A 545 -7.48 1.76 -17.17
CA ASP A 545 -6.08 2.05 -16.84
C ASP A 545 -5.74 1.86 -15.35
N HIS A 546 -6.74 1.79 -14.45
CA HIS A 546 -6.54 1.71 -12.99
C HIS A 546 -5.60 0.56 -12.59
N THR A 547 -5.80 -0.62 -13.17
CA THR A 547 -4.95 -1.80 -12.92
C THR A 547 -3.60 -1.79 -13.65
N CYS A 548 -3.38 -0.83 -14.55
CA CYS A 548 -2.08 -0.50 -15.14
C CYS A 548 -1.33 0.57 -14.33
N ILE A 549 -1.97 1.17 -13.31
CA ILE A 549 -1.37 2.18 -12.43
C ILE A 549 -1.02 1.60 -11.07
N LEU A 550 -1.93 0.84 -10.44
CA LEU A 550 -1.75 0.32 -9.08
C LEU A 550 -0.40 -0.40 -8.84
N PRO A 551 0.17 -1.18 -9.79
CA PRO A 551 1.49 -1.79 -9.60
C PRO A 551 2.64 -0.79 -9.43
N PHE A 552 2.52 0.41 -10.00
CA PHE A 552 3.49 1.49 -9.87
C PHE A 552 3.28 2.37 -8.65
N THR A 553 2.10 2.29 -8.01
CA THR A 553 1.74 3.12 -6.86
C THR A 553 1.40 2.23 -5.67
N ARG A 554 0.16 1.77 -5.53
CA ARG A 554 -0.35 1.04 -4.36
C ARG A 554 0.46 -0.20 -3.99
N LEU A 555 0.98 -0.95 -4.95
CA LEU A 555 1.73 -2.19 -4.67
C LEU A 555 3.17 -1.91 -4.18
N GLN A 556 3.65 -0.68 -4.34
CA GLN A 556 4.96 -0.26 -3.83
C GLN A 556 4.93 -0.29 -2.30
N GLY A 557 5.36 -1.40 -1.71
CA GLY A 557 5.40 -1.62 -0.27
C GLY A 557 4.59 -2.81 0.22
N GLY A 558 3.71 -3.40 -0.59
CA GLY A 558 3.03 -4.62 -0.19
C GLY A 558 1.87 -5.02 -1.09
N PRO A 559 1.42 -6.28 -1.00
CA PRO A 559 0.36 -6.81 -1.83
C PRO A 559 -0.97 -6.08 -1.61
N MET A 560 -1.85 -6.19 -2.59
CA MET A 560 -3.22 -5.70 -2.52
C MET A 560 -4.19 -6.87 -2.64
N ASP A 561 -5.15 -6.95 -1.72
CA ASP A 561 -6.33 -7.79 -1.92
C ASP A 561 -7.31 -7.09 -2.87
N TYR A 562 -6.96 -7.06 -4.16
CA TYR A 562 -7.75 -6.36 -5.19
C TYR A 562 -9.08 -7.06 -5.51
N THR A 563 -9.23 -8.31 -5.09
CA THR A 563 -10.38 -9.20 -5.36
C THR A 563 -10.72 -9.36 -6.86
N PRO A 564 -9.77 -9.83 -7.71
CA PRO A 564 -10.00 -9.95 -9.16
C PRO A 564 -10.98 -11.09 -9.52
N GLY A 565 -11.21 -11.24 -10.82
CA GLY A 565 -11.88 -12.44 -11.37
C GLY A 565 -13.37 -12.29 -11.65
N ILE A 566 -13.88 -11.07 -11.85
CA ILE A 566 -15.26 -10.87 -12.32
C ILE A 566 -15.40 -11.31 -13.78
N PHE A 567 -16.26 -12.30 -14.05
CA PHE A 567 -16.54 -12.85 -15.39
C PHE A 567 -17.85 -12.29 -15.95
N VAL A 568 -18.86 -12.12 -15.11
CA VAL A 568 -20.12 -11.46 -15.50
C VAL A 568 -20.06 -9.99 -15.10
N THR A 569 -19.45 -9.19 -15.98
CA THR A 569 -19.11 -7.79 -15.71
C THR A 569 -20.32 -6.85 -15.71
N ARG A 570 -21.43 -7.22 -16.36
CA ARG A 570 -22.69 -6.48 -16.31
C ARG A 570 -23.52 -6.96 -15.12
N LEU A 571 -23.54 -6.16 -14.04
CA LEU A 571 -24.17 -6.57 -12.79
C LEU A 571 -25.70 -6.69 -12.90
N SER A 572 -26.29 -5.97 -13.86
CA SER A 572 -27.72 -6.03 -14.16
C SER A 572 -28.19 -7.37 -14.75
N GLU A 573 -27.27 -8.25 -15.15
CA GLU A 573 -27.62 -9.60 -15.61
C GLU A 573 -28.10 -10.51 -14.47
N TRP A 574 -27.75 -10.20 -13.22
CA TRP A 574 -28.03 -11.07 -12.07
C TRP A 574 -28.44 -10.32 -10.80
N SER A 575 -28.54 -8.98 -10.85
CA SER A 575 -28.96 -8.08 -9.77
C SER A 575 -29.71 -6.86 -10.32
N ASP A 576 -30.21 -5.99 -9.43
CA ASP A 576 -30.81 -4.70 -9.81
C ASP A 576 -29.77 -3.56 -9.97
N ASN A 577 -28.48 -3.84 -9.75
CA ASN A 577 -27.40 -2.85 -9.88
C ASN A 577 -27.05 -2.62 -11.36
N THR A 578 -27.07 -1.36 -11.79
CA THR A 578 -26.80 -0.96 -13.18
C THR A 578 -25.33 -0.63 -13.46
N SER A 579 -24.47 -0.68 -12.44
CA SER A 579 -23.02 -0.59 -12.60
C SER A 579 -22.46 -1.83 -13.31
N TRP A 580 -21.19 -1.75 -13.69
CA TRP A 580 -20.49 -2.81 -14.40
C TRP A 580 -18.99 -2.69 -14.25
N ALA A 581 -18.29 -3.83 -14.28
CA ALA A 581 -16.83 -3.87 -14.21
C ALA A 581 -16.19 -3.50 -15.55
N ARG A 582 -15.29 -2.51 -15.57
CA ARG A 582 -14.68 -1.99 -16.81
C ARG A 582 -13.48 -2.81 -17.30
N ILE A 583 -13.70 -4.10 -17.49
CA ILE A 583 -12.66 -5.06 -17.86
C ILE A 583 -13.21 -6.15 -18.79
N THR A 584 -12.36 -6.77 -19.63
CA THR A 584 -12.74 -8.02 -20.32
C THR A 584 -12.48 -9.23 -19.43
N LEU A 585 -13.09 -10.38 -19.76
CA LEU A 585 -12.86 -11.63 -19.04
C LEU A 585 -11.39 -12.05 -19.08
N ALA A 586 -10.71 -11.92 -20.22
CA ALA A 586 -9.28 -12.23 -20.32
C ALA A 586 -8.42 -11.22 -19.52
N GLY A 587 -8.85 -9.94 -19.47
CA GLY A 587 -8.28 -8.94 -18.57
C GLY A 587 -8.41 -9.35 -17.10
N SER A 588 -9.57 -9.85 -16.67
CA SER A 588 -9.78 -10.36 -15.30
C SER A 588 -8.84 -11.52 -14.96
N LEU A 589 -8.53 -12.40 -15.92
CA LEU A 589 -7.54 -13.47 -15.71
C LEU A 589 -6.11 -12.92 -15.57
N ALA A 590 -5.75 -11.88 -16.31
CA ALA A 590 -4.42 -11.28 -16.25
C ALA A 590 -4.09 -10.68 -14.87
N LEU A 591 -5.11 -10.20 -14.14
CA LEU A 591 -4.93 -9.58 -12.82
C LEU A 591 -4.32 -10.51 -11.77
N TYR A 592 -4.53 -11.84 -11.87
CA TYR A 592 -3.85 -12.80 -10.98
C TYR A 592 -2.31 -12.80 -11.12
N LEU A 593 -1.78 -12.14 -12.15
CA LEU A 593 -0.35 -11.99 -12.40
C LEU A 593 0.11 -10.53 -12.30
N THR A 594 -0.62 -9.59 -12.89
CA THR A 594 -0.21 -8.17 -12.90
C THR A 594 -0.46 -7.47 -11.56
N MET A 595 -1.45 -7.93 -10.78
CA MET A 595 -1.71 -7.49 -9.41
C MET A 595 -1.19 -8.53 -8.42
N TYR A 596 0.11 -8.47 -8.12
CA TYR A 596 0.72 -9.44 -7.21
C TYR A 596 0.09 -9.40 -5.81
N SER A 597 -0.28 -10.58 -5.33
CA SER A 597 -0.67 -10.83 -3.94
C SER A 597 -0.49 -12.32 -3.60
N PRO A 598 0.01 -12.67 -2.39
CA PRO A 598 -0.03 -14.04 -1.90
C PRO A 598 -1.46 -14.45 -1.49
N LEU A 599 -2.39 -13.50 -1.45
CA LEU A 599 -3.81 -13.70 -1.16
C LEU A 599 -4.63 -13.29 -2.39
N GLN A 600 -5.25 -14.25 -3.09
CA GLN A 600 -5.98 -13.98 -4.32
C GLN A 600 -7.42 -14.50 -4.24
N MET A 601 -8.38 -13.60 -4.45
CA MET A 601 -9.79 -13.97 -4.53
C MET A 601 -10.18 -14.40 -5.95
N ALA A 602 -11.09 -15.37 -6.05
CA ALA A 602 -12.02 -15.54 -7.15
C ALA A 602 -13.35 -14.88 -6.73
N ALA A 603 -13.51 -13.60 -7.07
CA ALA A 603 -14.52 -12.72 -6.49
C ALA A 603 -15.96 -12.95 -6.99
N ASP A 604 -16.14 -13.47 -8.21
CA ASP A 604 -17.48 -13.63 -8.80
C ASP A 604 -18.26 -14.77 -8.13
N LEU A 605 -19.56 -14.86 -8.45
CA LEU A 605 -20.41 -15.91 -7.93
C LEU A 605 -20.06 -17.28 -8.54
N PRO A 606 -20.16 -18.39 -7.79
CA PRO A 606 -19.97 -19.75 -8.32
C PRO A 606 -20.74 -20.02 -9.62
N GLU A 607 -22.02 -19.61 -9.69
CA GLU A 607 -22.86 -19.79 -10.87
C GLU A 607 -22.40 -19.00 -12.10
N ASN A 608 -21.62 -17.93 -11.91
CA ASN A 608 -21.03 -17.16 -13.00
C ASN A 608 -19.77 -17.85 -13.52
N TYR A 609 -18.94 -18.40 -12.63
CA TYR A 609 -17.79 -19.21 -13.04
C TYR A 609 -18.19 -20.48 -13.79
N GLU A 610 -19.28 -21.14 -13.38
CA GLU A 610 -19.78 -22.35 -14.06
C GLU A 610 -20.17 -22.11 -15.53
N LYS A 611 -20.53 -20.88 -15.92
CA LYS A 611 -20.83 -20.51 -17.32
C LYS A 611 -19.59 -20.47 -18.20
N PHE A 612 -18.41 -20.27 -17.59
CA PHE A 612 -17.12 -20.08 -18.27
C PHE A 612 -16.04 -20.98 -17.63
N ASP A 613 -16.41 -22.24 -17.36
CA ASP A 613 -15.58 -23.23 -16.65
C ASP A 613 -14.21 -23.47 -17.33
N ASP A 614 -14.18 -23.34 -18.66
CA ASP A 614 -12.99 -23.42 -19.50
C ASP A 614 -12.03 -22.25 -19.25
N ALA A 615 -12.52 -21.01 -19.14
CA ALA A 615 -11.70 -19.87 -18.73
C ALA A 615 -11.29 -19.95 -17.25
N PHE A 616 -12.19 -20.42 -16.39
CA PHE A 616 -11.92 -20.60 -14.96
C PHE A 616 -10.79 -21.59 -14.69
N GLN A 617 -10.46 -22.47 -15.63
CA GLN A 617 -9.29 -23.34 -15.56
C GLN A 617 -7.99 -22.56 -15.29
N PHE A 618 -7.82 -21.35 -15.82
CA PHE A 618 -6.65 -20.54 -15.51
C PHE A 618 -6.53 -20.21 -14.01
N ILE A 619 -7.65 -19.87 -13.36
CA ILE A 619 -7.69 -19.54 -11.92
C ILE A 619 -7.37 -20.78 -11.07
N ARG A 620 -7.78 -21.97 -11.51
CA ARG A 620 -7.36 -23.24 -10.90
C ARG A 620 -5.85 -23.44 -11.00
N ASP A 621 -5.29 -23.19 -12.19
CA ASP A 621 -3.89 -23.48 -12.51
C ASP A 621 -2.91 -22.46 -11.89
N VAL A 622 -3.27 -21.17 -11.86
CA VAL A 622 -2.35 -20.08 -11.51
C VAL A 622 -1.86 -20.20 -10.07
N ALA A 623 -0.55 -20.06 -9.89
CA ALA A 623 0.07 -19.96 -8.58
C ALA A 623 -0.11 -18.55 -8.00
N VAL A 624 0.24 -18.37 -6.73
CA VAL A 624 0.20 -17.06 -6.04
C VAL A 624 1.50 -16.72 -5.31
N ASP A 625 2.52 -17.56 -5.46
CA ASP A 625 3.84 -17.39 -4.87
C ASP A 625 4.91 -17.86 -5.86
N TRP A 626 6.01 -17.12 -5.93
CA TRP A 626 6.85 -17.09 -7.13
C TRP A 626 8.33 -17.24 -6.79
N ASP A 627 9.04 -18.07 -7.55
CA ASP A 627 10.51 -18.18 -7.47
C ASP A 627 11.21 -17.05 -8.26
N ASP A 628 10.60 -16.60 -9.35
CA ASP A 628 11.12 -15.57 -10.24
C ASP A 628 9.97 -14.79 -10.86
N SER A 629 10.13 -13.48 -11.02
CA SER A 629 9.17 -12.61 -11.69
C SER A 629 9.92 -11.66 -12.62
N ARG A 630 9.44 -11.56 -13.86
CA ARG A 630 10.07 -10.80 -14.93
C ARG A 630 9.05 -9.88 -15.57
N TYR A 631 9.17 -8.59 -15.31
CA TYR A 631 8.41 -7.56 -16.00
C TYR A 631 8.94 -7.44 -17.43
N LEU A 632 8.12 -7.82 -18.41
CA LEU A 632 8.51 -7.91 -19.82
C LEU A 632 8.23 -6.59 -20.54
N GLU A 633 7.06 -6.02 -20.28
CA GLU A 633 6.56 -4.76 -20.85
C GLU A 633 5.88 -4.00 -19.71
N ALA A 634 6.11 -2.69 -19.61
CA ALA A 634 5.46 -1.86 -18.60
C ALA A 634 5.46 -0.39 -19.06
N GLU A 635 4.32 0.27 -18.96
CA GLU A 635 4.17 1.73 -19.06
C GLU A 635 3.00 2.11 -18.15
N PRO A 636 3.19 2.99 -17.15
CA PRO A 636 2.12 3.33 -16.20
C PRO A 636 0.89 3.87 -16.92
N ALA A 637 -0.29 3.42 -16.49
CA ALA A 637 -1.59 3.70 -17.11
C ALA A 637 -1.82 3.12 -18.51
N ASP A 638 -0.83 2.56 -19.21
CA ASP A 638 -1.03 2.03 -20.56
C ASP A 638 -1.08 0.49 -20.56
N TYR A 639 -0.02 -0.18 -20.10
CA TYR A 639 0.05 -1.64 -20.11
C TYR A 639 1.11 -2.23 -19.16
N ILE A 640 0.86 -3.46 -18.72
CA ILE A 640 1.82 -4.28 -17.96
C ILE A 640 1.77 -5.72 -18.49
N THR A 641 2.94 -6.29 -18.80
CA THR A 641 3.10 -7.73 -19.07
C THR A 641 4.18 -8.31 -18.17
N VAL A 642 3.84 -9.35 -17.41
CA VAL A 642 4.75 -10.02 -16.48
C VAL A 642 4.75 -11.53 -16.69
N ALA A 643 5.92 -12.14 -16.60
CA ALA A 643 6.09 -13.59 -16.55
C ALA A 643 6.60 -14.01 -15.17
N ARG A 644 5.98 -15.03 -14.57
CA ARG A 644 6.31 -15.49 -13.21
C ARG A 644 6.52 -17.00 -13.18
N LYS A 645 7.56 -17.46 -12.48
CA LYS A 645 7.85 -18.88 -12.25
C LYS A 645 7.24 -19.30 -10.92
N ALA A 646 6.29 -20.24 -10.93
CA ALA A 646 5.61 -20.67 -9.72
C ALA A 646 6.59 -21.35 -8.75
N LYS A 647 6.57 -20.94 -7.47
CA LYS A 647 7.53 -21.35 -6.46
C LYS A 647 7.65 -22.87 -6.34
N GLY A 648 8.87 -23.38 -6.35
CA GLY A 648 9.17 -24.82 -6.22
C GLY A 648 8.79 -25.66 -7.44
N THR A 649 8.42 -25.04 -8.56
CA THR A 649 8.05 -25.75 -9.80
C THR A 649 8.87 -25.24 -10.99
N ASP A 650 8.76 -25.94 -12.12
CA ASP A 650 9.27 -25.44 -13.40
C ASP A 650 8.20 -24.74 -14.25
N ASN A 651 7.01 -24.51 -13.70
CA ASN A 651 5.89 -23.91 -14.42
C ASN A 651 6.02 -22.38 -14.45
N TRP A 652 5.68 -21.80 -15.59
CA TRP A 652 5.63 -20.36 -15.78
C TRP A 652 4.21 -19.91 -16.10
N PHE A 653 3.91 -18.68 -15.73
CA PHE A 653 2.64 -18.00 -16.03
C PHE A 653 2.93 -16.62 -16.60
N ILE A 654 2.13 -16.16 -17.56
CA ILE A 654 2.30 -14.84 -18.18
C ILE A 654 0.95 -14.12 -18.20
N GLY A 655 0.93 -12.86 -17.78
CA GLY A 655 -0.26 -12.03 -17.77
C GLY A 655 0.04 -10.69 -18.41
N GLY A 656 -0.84 -10.23 -19.30
CA GLY A 656 -0.81 -8.90 -19.90
C GLY A 656 -2.14 -8.19 -19.64
N LYS A 657 -2.06 -6.93 -19.20
CA LYS A 657 -3.20 -6.04 -18.99
C LYS A 657 -2.92 -4.71 -19.69
N CYS A 658 -3.95 -4.12 -20.30
CA CYS A 658 -3.88 -2.80 -20.91
C CYS A 658 -5.03 -1.87 -20.50
N ASP A 659 -4.87 -0.59 -20.83
CA ASP A 659 -5.83 0.50 -20.71
C ASP A 659 -6.99 0.40 -21.72
N GLU A 660 -7.77 1.49 -21.88
CA GLU A 660 -8.86 1.60 -22.85
C GLU A 660 -8.42 1.61 -24.32
N ASN A 661 -7.12 1.74 -24.62
CA ASN A 661 -6.61 1.83 -25.99
C ASN A 661 -6.19 0.46 -26.55
N GLY A 662 -6.05 -0.55 -25.69
CA GLY A 662 -5.58 -1.87 -26.10
C GLY A 662 -4.06 -1.92 -26.26
N HIS A 663 -3.50 -3.13 -26.34
CA HIS A 663 -2.05 -3.30 -26.50
C HIS A 663 -1.70 -4.47 -27.43
N LYS A 664 -0.47 -4.48 -27.95
CA LYS A 664 0.06 -5.58 -28.78
C LYS A 664 1.36 -6.10 -28.20
N SER A 665 1.27 -7.07 -27.31
CA SER A 665 2.43 -7.72 -26.73
C SER A 665 3.21 -8.60 -27.70
N VAL A 666 4.54 -8.45 -27.66
CA VAL A 666 5.50 -9.35 -28.35
C VAL A 666 6.42 -9.97 -27.32
N ILE A 667 6.08 -11.19 -26.91
CA ILE A 667 6.68 -11.86 -25.76
C ILE A 667 7.73 -12.85 -26.24
N LYS A 668 9.00 -12.56 -25.99
CA LYS A 668 10.10 -13.50 -26.21
C LYS A 668 10.22 -14.44 -25.02
N LEU A 669 10.10 -15.74 -25.25
CA LEU A 669 10.15 -16.76 -24.20
C LEU A 669 11.59 -17.15 -23.82
N ASP A 670 12.54 -16.22 -23.89
CA ASP A 670 13.96 -16.47 -23.60
C ASP A 670 14.22 -16.78 -22.12
N PHE A 671 13.24 -16.49 -21.26
CA PHE A 671 13.30 -16.79 -19.83
C PHE A 671 13.03 -18.26 -19.47
N LEU A 672 12.50 -19.05 -20.40
CA LEU A 672 12.23 -20.47 -20.18
C LEU A 672 13.52 -21.30 -20.07
N ASP A 673 13.42 -22.45 -19.41
CA ASP A 673 14.56 -23.32 -19.19
C ASP A 673 15.08 -23.90 -20.52
N LYS A 674 16.39 -23.75 -20.77
CA LYS A 674 17.03 -24.18 -22.03
C LYS A 674 16.81 -25.68 -22.27
N GLY A 675 16.33 -26.02 -23.47
CA GLY A 675 16.10 -27.40 -23.89
C GLY A 675 14.79 -28.03 -23.39
N ARG A 676 14.07 -27.37 -22.48
CA ARG A 676 12.77 -27.83 -21.99
C ARG A 676 11.64 -27.43 -22.95
N LYS A 677 10.57 -28.23 -22.95
CA LYS A 677 9.31 -27.94 -23.66
C LYS A 677 8.20 -27.68 -22.64
N TYR A 678 7.26 -26.83 -23.03
CA TYR A 678 6.14 -26.44 -22.19
C TYR A 678 4.83 -26.63 -22.95
N ASP A 679 3.82 -27.19 -22.29
CA ASP A 679 2.44 -27.07 -22.74
C ASP A 679 1.96 -25.64 -22.45
N CYS A 680 1.72 -24.89 -23.52
CA CYS A 680 1.28 -23.50 -23.50
C CYS A 680 -0.22 -23.45 -23.76
N THR A 681 -0.99 -22.95 -22.79
CA THR A 681 -2.39 -22.59 -22.94
C THR A 681 -2.50 -21.07 -22.86
N ILE A 682 -3.07 -20.44 -23.89
CA ILE A 682 -3.23 -18.98 -24.01
C ILE A 682 -4.72 -18.66 -23.92
N TYR A 683 -5.11 -17.91 -22.90
CA TYR A 683 -6.42 -17.31 -22.71
C TYR A 683 -6.32 -15.84 -23.10
N ALA A 684 -6.94 -15.44 -24.21
CA ALA A 684 -6.79 -14.09 -24.74
C ALA A 684 -8.12 -13.54 -25.23
N ASP A 685 -8.22 -12.21 -25.26
CA ASP A 685 -9.34 -11.51 -25.87
C ASP A 685 -9.63 -12.01 -27.30
N ALA A 686 -10.92 -12.16 -27.63
CA ALA A 686 -11.34 -12.40 -29.00
C ALA A 686 -11.14 -11.13 -29.85
N LYS A 687 -11.16 -11.28 -31.18
CA LYS A 687 -10.91 -10.17 -32.11
C LYS A 687 -11.88 -8.99 -31.94
N ASP A 688 -13.12 -9.27 -31.53
CA ASP A 688 -14.19 -8.31 -31.29
C ASP A 688 -14.49 -8.10 -29.79
N ALA A 689 -13.60 -8.55 -28.92
CA ALA A 689 -13.67 -8.28 -27.49
C ALA A 689 -13.48 -6.78 -27.23
N HIS A 690 -14.14 -6.29 -26.17
CA HIS A 690 -14.04 -4.91 -25.72
C HIS A 690 -14.69 -4.81 -24.35
N TYR A 691 -14.03 -4.17 -23.37
CA TYR A 691 -14.52 -4.09 -21.99
C TYR A 691 -15.98 -3.58 -21.89
N GLU A 692 -16.33 -2.55 -22.65
CA GLU A 692 -17.71 -2.06 -22.71
C GLU A 692 -18.66 -2.92 -23.57
N LYS A 693 -18.29 -3.23 -24.82
CA LYS A 693 -19.26 -3.72 -25.82
C LYS A 693 -19.39 -5.24 -25.86
N ASN A 694 -18.34 -5.96 -25.53
CA ASN A 694 -18.27 -7.42 -25.63
C ASN A 694 -17.22 -7.99 -24.66
N PRO A 695 -17.40 -7.81 -23.33
CA PRO A 695 -16.36 -8.11 -22.34
C PRO A 695 -16.09 -9.61 -22.17
N GLN A 696 -17.06 -10.47 -22.50
CA GLN A 696 -16.98 -11.92 -22.28
C GLN A 696 -16.43 -12.69 -23.48
N ALA A 697 -16.03 -12.02 -24.57
CA ALA A 697 -15.51 -12.69 -25.75
C ALA A 697 -14.01 -12.98 -25.59
N TYR A 698 -13.65 -14.26 -25.51
CA TYR A 698 -12.27 -14.72 -25.39
C TYR A 698 -12.01 -15.94 -26.29
N THR A 699 -10.75 -16.31 -26.42
CA THR A 699 -10.28 -17.52 -27.08
C THR A 699 -9.29 -18.26 -26.20
N ILE A 700 -9.32 -19.60 -26.28
CA ILE A 700 -8.35 -20.47 -25.61
C ILE A 700 -7.61 -21.26 -26.69
N THR A 701 -6.29 -21.12 -26.76
CA THR A 701 -5.45 -21.87 -27.71
C THR A 701 -4.37 -22.65 -26.98
N LYS A 702 -4.10 -23.88 -27.45
CA LYS A 702 -3.09 -24.78 -26.87
C LYS A 702 -2.00 -25.10 -27.89
N ARG A 703 -0.74 -25.03 -27.47
CA ARG A 703 0.43 -25.41 -28.29
C ARG A 703 1.62 -25.79 -27.41
N VAL A 704 2.67 -26.34 -28.02
CA VAL A 704 3.94 -26.58 -27.33
C VAL A 704 4.91 -25.46 -27.68
N VAL A 705 5.59 -24.92 -26.66
CA VAL A 705 6.63 -23.88 -26.82
C VAL A 705 7.93 -24.27 -26.10
N LYS A 706 9.00 -23.55 -26.39
CA LYS A 706 10.32 -23.66 -25.78
C LYS A 706 11.01 -22.29 -25.70
N ALA A 707 12.15 -22.25 -25.01
CA ALA A 707 13.00 -21.05 -24.98
C ALA A 707 13.34 -20.55 -26.41
N GLY A 708 13.21 -19.24 -26.62
CA GLY A 708 13.42 -18.59 -27.92
C GLY A 708 12.18 -18.47 -28.82
N ASP A 709 11.08 -19.17 -28.49
CA ASP A 709 9.81 -18.96 -29.19
C ASP A 709 9.22 -17.58 -28.84
N VAL A 710 8.34 -17.07 -29.71
CA VAL A 710 7.69 -15.77 -29.55
C VAL A 710 6.17 -15.93 -29.50
N LEU A 711 5.53 -15.33 -28.49
CA LEU A 711 4.08 -15.13 -28.45
C LEU A 711 3.78 -13.73 -28.97
N LYS A 712 2.73 -13.61 -29.79
CA LYS A 712 2.16 -12.33 -30.21
C LYS A 712 0.70 -12.36 -29.81
N VAL A 713 0.28 -11.45 -28.94
CA VAL A 713 -1.08 -11.39 -28.43
C VAL A 713 -1.59 -9.96 -28.62
N ASN A 714 -2.84 -9.83 -29.05
CA ASN A 714 -3.50 -8.52 -29.10
C ASN A 714 -4.45 -8.47 -27.91
N GLU A 715 -4.35 -7.41 -27.12
CA GLU A 715 -5.24 -7.09 -26.02
C GLU A 715 -6.30 -6.11 -26.53
N ALA A 716 -7.56 -6.39 -26.23
CA ALA A 716 -8.65 -5.47 -26.56
C ALA A 716 -8.61 -4.24 -25.65
N PRO A 717 -9.28 -3.13 -26.02
CA PRO A 717 -9.62 -2.06 -25.08
C PRO A 717 -10.12 -2.58 -23.73
N GLY A 718 -9.47 -2.15 -22.65
CA GLY A 718 -9.69 -2.57 -21.26
C GLY A 718 -9.47 -4.07 -21.01
N GLY A 719 -8.77 -4.74 -21.92
CA GLY A 719 -8.62 -6.19 -21.95
C GLY A 719 -7.29 -6.69 -21.43
N GLY A 720 -6.89 -7.86 -21.91
CA GLY A 720 -5.69 -8.56 -21.47
C GLY A 720 -5.57 -9.99 -22.00
N PHE A 721 -4.58 -10.70 -21.49
CA PHE A 721 -4.41 -12.14 -21.71
C PHE A 721 -3.73 -12.81 -20.52
N ALA A 722 -3.91 -14.12 -20.42
CA ALA A 722 -3.25 -14.99 -19.46
C ALA A 722 -2.70 -16.24 -20.15
N VAL A 723 -1.54 -16.72 -19.70
CA VAL A 723 -0.86 -17.89 -20.27
C VAL A 723 -0.41 -18.81 -19.15
N SER A 724 -0.75 -20.10 -19.26
CA SER A 724 -0.13 -21.17 -18.46
C SER A 724 0.93 -21.87 -19.30
N LEU A 725 2.16 -21.99 -18.78
CA LEU A 725 3.27 -22.72 -19.39
C LEU A 725 3.70 -23.85 -18.45
N ILE A 726 3.14 -25.04 -18.68
CA ILE A 726 3.37 -26.21 -17.82
C ILE A 726 4.54 -27.03 -18.38
N ALA A 727 5.57 -27.22 -17.56
CA ALA A 727 6.77 -27.96 -17.95
C ALA A 727 6.47 -29.43 -18.27
N LYS A 728 7.06 -29.96 -19.35
CA LYS A 728 7.00 -31.38 -19.74
C LYS A 728 8.13 -32.23 -19.16
#